data_AF-A0A2D5JM44-F1
#
_entry.id   AF-A0A2D5JM44-F1
#
_cell.length_a   1.000
_cell.length_b   1.000
_cell.length_c   1.000
_cell.angle_alpha   90.00
_cell.angle_beta   90.00
_cell.angle_gamma   90.00
#
_symmetry.space_group_name_H-M   'P 1'
#
loop_
_entity.id
_entity.type
_entity.pdbx_description
1 polymer ?
#
loop_
_entity_poly.entity_id
_entity_poly.type
_entity_poly.pdbx_seq_one_letter_code
_entity_poly.pdbx_strand_id
1 'polypeptide(L)'
;KFLSETTYVNLVVDNNEEQKTFHKSTLFSAKGTNTWSLEDDFREQEFSVKLAEYIPWAEEKFFENETGEEFLFIVESSSGSRHEHYIKKGDLQNIHGVLVGFEAPNNSGTINLFREDGILKIQTQNDGSWMRMADRAEGTVTKDSVQEFQLRSLYKVGELPFVIPEPVKKGELKTIRGAKKDDAKLDALVLDITVDEETSQIEIYGGKYAPQRPTQFSLNGLNFRIDYGPQLLETPFEVKLNDFQLEKYPGSESAAAFASEITLIDTDETFDYKIYMNHILDHKGYKFFQASYDLSGEVEQTHLSVNHDFWGTLITYIGYSLLYFGMISILFAPGTRFDSLKKTLKKIKKKKAALTLFIGLFISFSGNTQAQDSHLSKISDQQIDSVLKANLVDLKHADEFNTLIIQDVGGRMKPAHTFASELVRKVSQDEYFNGMEPSQVFLSIIENSKLWFNVPFIYLEKGNTEIREIIGVDEDVTHAALADFYEGTESKISDYVLEAQKKNVQNKFEKDVIKIDRRIYLFSQALSLSVLRIYPKLNDENNKWVSFPEGSRANYVGKDSLFVRQSLPIYIRLLQDAKRTNNYTEADKLLAGIKKFQQKYGEEVYPNKEKIALEITYNKLQIFKKLAKYYGYVSVFLIFFVILQIFNDKKWIANVVKFLIGITILLFGIHILGLLSRWYISGNAPWSNAYESIIYVAWATMLFGLAFGRKSSLTIAATTFLTAVILAFAHQNWLDPEIANLVPVLNSWWLLVHVSIIVASYGPFSLGMILGIVALFLTAFTTEKNKKKMDLNIKEITTINEMAITIGLIMLTIGNFLGGMWANESWGRYWGWDPKETWALVSIMVYAFVLHMRLIPGLRSRYTFNLWSILGYGAIMMTYFGVNFYLSGLHSYASGDQVITPNSVFYSVSFIGILGVFAWFKHRKFYKK
;
A
#
# COMPACT_ATOMS: atom_id res chain seq x y z
N LYS A 1 -29.16 18.32 2.29
CA LYS A 1 -29.29 17.24 3.30
C LYS A 1 -28.07 16.32 3.20
N PHE A 2 -27.56 15.83 4.33
CA PHE A 2 -26.42 14.91 4.39
C PHE A 2 -26.56 13.95 5.57
N LEU A 3 -25.84 12.82 5.54
CA LEU A 3 -25.90 11.80 6.57
C LEU A 3 -24.78 12.02 7.62
N SER A 4 -25.09 11.81 8.89
CA SER A 4 -24.07 11.84 9.95
C SER A 4 -23.10 10.66 9.84
N GLU A 5 -21.83 10.90 10.15
CA GLU A 5 -20.84 9.83 10.28
C GLU A 5 -21.13 8.92 11.47
N THR A 6 -21.52 9.52 12.60
CA THR A 6 -21.91 8.82 13.82
C THR A 6 -23.21 8.06 13.58
N THR A 7 -23.27 6.82 14.04
CA THR A 7 -24.49 6.02 14.07
C THR A 7 -25.22 6.22 15.39
N TYR A 8 -26.55 6.24 15.31
CA TYR A 8 -27.43 6.44 16.45
C TYR A 8 -28.42 5.28 16.52
N VAL A 9 -28.83 4.94 17.73
CA VAL A 9 -30.15 4.34 17.91
C VAL A 9 -31.12 5.51 18.03
N ASN A 10 -31.95 5.65 17.02
CA ASN A 10 -33.00 6.66 16.96
C ASN A 10 -34.27 6.01 17.49
N LEU A 11 -34.91 6.63 18.47
CA LEU A 11 -36.11 6.12 19.12
C LEU A 11 -37.15 7.23 19.20
N VAL A 12 -38.36 6.96 18.74
CA VAL A 12 -39.53 7.80 18.99
C VAL A 12 -40.50 6.99 19.83
N VAL A 13 -40.93 7.57 20.95
CA VAL A 13 -41.97 7.01 21.82
C VAL A 13 -43.19 7.93 21.71
N ASP A 14 -44.36 7.38 21.43
CA ASP A 14 -45.61 8.14 21.34
C ASP A 14 -46.80 7.39 21.93
N ASN A 15 -47.83 8.12 22.32
CA ASN A 15 -49.09 7.57 22.85
C ASN A 15 -50.29 7.96 21.98
N ASN A 16 -50.06 8.24 20.69
CA ASN A 16 -51.02 8.84 19.74
C ASN A 16 -51.47 10.29 20.03
N GLU A 17 -51.13 10.88 21.18
CA GLU A 17 -51.41 12.30 21.48
C GLU A 17 -50.14 13.15 21.44
N GLU A 18 -49.05 12.64 22.00
CA GLU A 18 -47.74 13.28 22.11
C GLU A 18 -46.63 12.30 21.71
N GLN A 19 -45.49 12.83 21.28
CA GLN A 19 -44.32 12.04 20.94
C GLN A 19 -43.04 12.64 21.56
N LYS A 20 -42.11 11.77 21.97
CA LYS A 20 -40.78 12.11 22.48
C LYS A 20 -39.74 11.39 21.62
N THR A 21 -38.76 12.13 21.12
CA THR A 21 -37.71 11.60 20.23
C THR A 21 -36.36 11.59 20.93
N PHE A 22 -35.64 10.50 20.78
CA PHE A 22 -34.31 10.28 21.30
C PHE A 22 -33.34 9.93 20.19
N HIS A 23 -32.14 10.48 20.30
CA HIS A 23 -31.03 10.19 19.41
C HIS A 23 -29.81 9.94 20.26
N LYS A 24 -29.51 8.67 20.53
CA LYS A 24 -28.37 8.30 21.36
C LYS A 24 -27.28 7.68 20.50
N SER A 25 -26.12 8.33 20.50
CA SER A 25 -24.97 7.90 19.70
C SER A 25 -24.47 6.53 20.15
N THR A 26 -23.90 5.80 19.20
CA THR A 26 -23.41 4.44 19.40
C THR A 26 -21.99 4.30 18.87
N LEU A 27 -21.23 3.40 19.49
CA LEU A 27 -19.92 2.98 18.99
C LEU A 27 -19.76 1.49 19.30
N PHE A 28 -20.25 0.65 18.39
CA PHE A 28 -20.17 -0.79 18.52
C PHE A 28 -18.90 -1.34 17.88
N SER A 29 -18.23 -2.24 18.59
CA SER A 29 -17.04 -2.94 18.12
C SER A 29 -17.41 -4.34 17.66
N ALA A 30 -16.99 -4.70 16.44
CA ALA A 30 -17.07 -6.08 15.96
C ALA A 30 -16.11 -7.05 16.68
N LYS A 31 -15.29 -6.53 17.61
CA LYS A 31 -14.36 -7.28 18.47
C LYS A 31 -14.67 -7.01 19.94
N GLY A 32 -14.87 -8.07 20.71
CA GLY A 32 -15.20 -7.99 22.13
C GLY A 32 -16.71 -7.91 22.37
N THR A 33 -17.09 -7.49 23.58
CA THR A 33 -18.48 -7.35 24.02
C THR A 33 -18.90 -5.88 23.98
N ASN A 34 -20.12 -5.62 23.54
CA ASN A 34 -20.69 -4.27 23.50
C ASN A 34 -21.69 -4.10 24.64
N THR A 35 -21.79 -2.88 25.17
CA THR A 35 -22.78 -2.52 26.19
C THR A 35 -23.40 -1.19 25.82
N TRP A 36 -24.72 -1.14 25.78
CA TRP A 36 -25.48 0.08 25.50
C TRP A 36 -26.87 -0.01 26.12
N SER A 37 -27.34 1.09 26.68
CA SER A 37 -28.69 1.19 27.25
C SER A 37 -29.22 2.62 27.17
N LEU A 38 -30.52 2.79 27.20
CA LEU A 38 -31.26 4.04 27.33
C LEU A 38 -32.36 3.81 28.37
N GLU A 39 -32.45 4.66 29.38
CA GLU A 39 -33.46 4.60 30.44
C GLU A 39 -34.06 6.00 30.57
N ASP A 40 -35.38 6.12 30.48
CA ASP A 40 -36.11 7.39 30.54
C ASP A 40 -37.58 7.14 30.91
N ASP A 41 -38.34 8.21 31.14
CA ASP A 41 -39.78 8.16 31.39
C ASP A 41 -40.57 8.87 30.29
N PHE A 42 -41.80 8.40 30.07
CA PHE A 42 -42.80 9.04 29.23
C PHE A 42 -44.10 9.21 30.02
N ARG A 43 -44.38 10.43 30.49
CA ARG A 43 -45.56 10.75 31.32
C ARG A 43 -45.74 9.79 32.51
N GLU A 44 -44.67 9.64 33.31
CA GLU A 44 -44.63 8.78 34.53
C GLU A 44 -44.63 7.26 34.27
N GLN A 45 -44.60 6.79 33.01
CA GLN A 45 -44.28 5.40 32.67
C GLN A 45 -42.79 5.25 32.40
N GLU A 46 -42.11 4.39 33.16
CA GLU A 46 -40.68 4.14 32.99
C GLU A 46 -40.45 3.13 31.87
N PHE A 47 -39.49 3.43 30.98
CA PHE A 47 -39.05 2.49 29.97
C PHE A 47 -37.53 2.41 29.86
N SER A 48 -37.04 1.24 29.47
CA SER A 48 -35.63 1.01 29.20
C SER A 48 -35.43 0.27 27.89
N VAL A 49 -34.38 0.63 27.15
CA VAL A 49 -33.92 -0.06 25.95
C VAL A 49 -32.49 -0.51 26.21
N LYS A 50 -32.21 -1.81 26.14
CA LYS A 50 -30.89 -2.39 26.42
C LYS A 50 -30.42 -3.21 25.24
N LEU A 51 -29.15 -3.07 24.89
CA LEU A 51 -28.52 -3.92 23.87
C LEU A 51 -28.30 -5.32 24.44
N ALA A 52 -29.00 -6.30 23.88
CA ALA A 52 -28.79 -7.72 24.17
C ALA A 52 -27.63 -8.28 23.35
N GLU A 53 -27.64 -8.03 22.03
CA GLU A 53 -26.61 -8.54 21.12
C GLU A 53 -26.34 -7.56 19.96
N TYR A 54 -25.07 -7.46 19.55
CA TYR A 54 -24.65 -6.75 18.34
C TYR A 54 -24.05 -7.76 17.36
N ILE A 55 -24.64 -7.86 16.18
CA ILE A 55 -24.27 -8.82 15.15
C ILE A 55 -23.72 -8.05 13.95
N PRO A 56 -22.39 -7.93 13.80
CA PRO A 56 -21.80 -7.18 12.70
C PRO A 56 -21.91 -7.95 11.38
N TRP A 57 -22.17 -7.23 10.29
CA TRP A 57 -22.35 -7.78 8.93
C TRP A 57 -23.35 -8.92 8.92
N ALA A 58 -24.54 -8.64 9.45
CA ALA A 58 -25.58 -9.61 9.74
C ALA A 58 -26.02 -10.36 8.48
N GLU A 59 -26.15 -11.67 8.61
CA GLU A 59 -26.68 -12.58 7.59
C GLU A 59 -27.72 -13.49 8.23
N GLU A 60 -28.90 -13.60 7.62
CA GLU A 60 -29.88 -14.60 8.02
C GLU A 60 -29.46 -15.97 7.54
N LYS A 61 -29.37 -16.93 8.45
CA LYS A 61 -29.05 -18.32 8.12
C LYS A 61 -30.07 -19.26 8.71
N PHE A 62 -30.51 -20.20 7.89
CA PHE A 62 -31.40 -21.27 8.31
C PHE A 62 -30.62 -22.37 9.03
N PHE A 63 -31.11 -22.78 10.20
CA PHE A 63 -30.62 -23.92 10.97
C PHE A 63 -31.73 -24.98 11.08
N GLU A 64 -31.45 -26.19 10.61
CA GLU A 64 -32.39 -27.31 10.74
C GLU A 64 -32.56 -27.71 12.21
N ASN A 65 -33.82 -27.84 12.64
CA ASN A 65 -34.20 -28.25 13.98
C ASN A 65 -35.53 -29.00 13.91
N GLU A 66 -35.58 -30.23 14.47
CA GLU A 66 -36.75 -31.10 14.41
C GLU A 66 -37.99 -30.51 15.12
N THR A 67 -37.78 -29.62 16.10
CA THR A 67 -38.86 -28.91 16.82
C THR A 67 -39.14 -27.51 16.28
N GLY A 68 -38.46 -27.10 15.21
CA GLY A 68 -38.57 -25.78 14.61
C GLY A 68 -39.82 -25.60 13.74
N GLU A 69 -39.99 -24.39 13.22
CA GLU A 69 -41.08 -24.04 12.31
C GLU A 69 -40.80 -24.56 10.89
N GLU A 70 -41.86 -24.72 10.09
CA GLU A 70 -41.73 -25.20 8.72
C GLU A 70 -41.42 -24.04 7.77
N PHE A 71 -40.34 -24.17 7.00
CA PHE A 71 -39.91 -23.22 5.99
C PHE A 71 -39.83 -23.86 4.62
N LEU A 72 -40.18 -23.08 3.60
CA LEU A 72 -40.04 -23.41 2.20
C LEU A 72 -38.83 -22.66 1.61
N PHE A 73 -37.83 -23.42 1.16
CA PHE A 73 -36.62 -22.87 0.57
C PHE A 73 -36.82 -22.63 -0.93
N ILE A 74 -36.80 -21.36 -1.34
CA ILE A 74 -36.95 -20.94 -2.73
C ILE A 74 -35.68 -20.24 -3.21
N VAL A 75 -35.26 -20.56 -4.42
CA VAL A 75 -34.08 -20.00 -5.08
C VAL A 75 -34.51 -19.35 -6.37
N GLU A 76 -34.14 -18.09 -6.59
CA GLU A 76 -34.53 -17.33 -7.77
C GLU A 76 -33.32 -16.67 -8.45
N SER A 77 -33.48 -16.26 -9.71
CA SER A 77 -32.39 -15.70 -10.53
C SER A 77 -32.81 -14.53 -11.44
N SER A 78 -33.80 -13.75 -11.03
CA SER A 78 -34.40 -12.64 -11.80
C SER A 78 -33.41 -11.51 -12.09
N SER A 79 -32.42 -11.26 -11.21
CA SER A 79 -31.39 -10.22 -11.41
C SER A 79 -30.07 -10.73 -12.03
N GLY A 80 -30.04 -11.95 -12.56
CA GLY A 80 -28.82 -12.57 -13.10
C GLY A 80 -27.87 -13.17 -12.04
N SER A 81 -28.19 -13.02 -10.76
CA SER A 81 -27.50 -13.64 -9.61
C SER A 81 -28.47 -14.55 -8.85
N ARG A 82 -27.94 -15.59 -8.19
CA ARG A 82 -28.72 -16.53 -7.39
C ARG A 82 -29.09 -15.91 -6.04
N HIS A 83 -30.38 -15.80 -5.74
CA HIS A 83 -30.89 -15.37 -4.44
C HIS A 83 -31.62 -16.50 -3.72
N GLU A 84 -31.48 -16.55 -2.41
CA GLU A 84 -32.02 -17.58 -1.53
C GLU A 84 -33.06 -16.94 -0.60
N HIS A 85 -34.26 -17.53 -0.53
CA HIS A 85 -35.30 -17.09 0.40
C HIS A 85 -35.90 -18.28 1.15
N TYR A 86 -36.29 -18.05 2.40
CA TYR A 86 -36.96 -19.02 3.26
C TYR A 86 -38.32 -18.47 3.66
N ILE A 87 -39.39 -19.03 3.11
CA ILE A 87 -40.77 -18.59 3.42
C ILE A 87 -41.32 -19.46 4.55
N LYS A 88 -41.63 -18.84 5.69
CA LYS A 88 -42.25 -19.52 6.83
C LYS A 88 -43.69 -19.95 6.50
N LYS A 89 -44.13 -21.07 7.07
CA LYS A 89 -45.51 -21.55 6.96
C LYS A 89 -46.50 -20.50 7.49
N GLY A 90 -47.49 -20.16 6.67
CA GLY A 90 -48.50 -19.14 6.96
C GLY A 90 -48.14 -17.74 6.47
N ASP A 91 -46.90 -17.53 6.01
CA ASP A 91 -46.42 -16.22 5.59
C ASP A 91 -46.48 -15.99 4.09
N LEU A 92 -46.45 -14.71 3.74
CA LEU A 92 -46.45 -14.18 2.38
C LEU A 92 -45.21 -13.30 2.20
N GLN A 93 -44.33 -13.67 1.27
CA GLN A 93 -43.10 -12.93 0.99
C GLN A 93 -43.19 -12.23 -0.36
N ASN A 94 -42.77 -10.96 -0.42
CA ASN A 94 -42.64 -10.24 -1.68
C ASN A 94 -41.24 -10.46 -2.26
N ILE A 95 -41.16 -11.14 -3.41
CA ILE A 95 -39.93 -11.44 -4.13
C ILE A 95 -39.98 -10.70 -5.47
N HIS A 96 -39.20 -9.62 -5.60
CA HIS A 96 -39.13 -8.78 -6.81
C HIS A 96 -40.50 -8.29 -7.34
N GLY A 97 -41.43 -7.96 -6.44
CA GLY A 97 -42.77 -7.48 -6.81
C GLY A 97 -43.80 -8.60 -7.02
N VAL A 98 -43.41 -9.88 -6.85
CA VAL A 98 -44.30 -11.04 -6.89
C VAL A 98 -44.53 -11.54 -5.47
N LEU A 99 -45.79 -11.67 -5.08
CA LEU A 99 -46.16 -12.20 -3.76
C LEU A 99 -46.17 -13.72 -3.79
N VAL A 100 -45.23 -14.35 -3.09
CA VAL A 100 -45.10 -15.80 -2.96
C VAL A 100 -45.53 -16.21 -1.55
N GLY A 101 -46.58 -17.02 -1.44
CA GLY A 101 -47.10 -17.50 -0.17
C GLY A 101 -46.84 -18.99 0.05
N PHE A 102 -46.48 -19.38 1.28
CA PHE A 102 -46.39 -20.78 1.68
C PHE A 102 -47.43 -21.11 2.75
N GLU A 103 -48.47 -21.86 2.38
CA GLU A 103 -49.67 -22.12 3.21
C GLU A 103 -50.26 -20.82 3.80
N ALA A 104 -50.16 -19.72 3.05
CA ALA A 104 -50.63 -18.40 3.48
C ALA A 104 -52.17 -18.34 3.56
N PRO A 105 -52.75 -17.56 4.49
CA PRO A 105 -54.19 -17.41 4.61
C PRO A 105 -54.86 -17.03 3.29
N ASN A 106 -55.92 -17.76 2.93
CA ASN A 106 -56.75 -17.57 1.74
C ASN A 106 -56.02 -17.62 0.38
N ASN A 107 -54.82 -18.19 0.30
CA ASN A 107 -54.02 -18.20 -0.94
C ASN A 107 -53.90 -16.79 -1.56
N SER A 108 -53.61 -15.80 -0.72
CA SER A 108 -53.61 -14.38 -1.08
C SER A 108 -52.42 -13.93 -1.95
N GLY A 109 -51.48 -14.81 -2.27
CA GLY A 109 -50.33 -14.52 -3.12
C GLY A 109 -50.60 -14.58 -4.63
N THR A 110 -49.65 -14.05 -5.40
CA THR A 110 -49.58 -14.23 -6.85
C THR A 110 -49.16 -15.67 -7.20
N ILE A 111 -48.29 -16.25 -6.38
CA ILE A 111 -47.88 -17.66 -6.39
C ILE A 111 -48.16 -18.24 -5.01
N ASN A 112 -49.05 -19.22 -4.94
CA ASN A 112 -49.41 -19.89 -3.68
C ASN A 112 -48.93 -21.32 -3.71
N LEU A 113 -48.18 -21.70 -2.70
CA LEU A 113 -47.64 -23.03 -2.50
C LEU A 113 -48.22 -23.58 -1.21
N PHE A 114 -48.94 -24.70 -1.29
CA PHE A 114 -49.62 -25.28 -0.14
C PHE A 114 -49.65 -26.79 -0.24
N ARG A 115 -49.80 -27.48 0.90
CA ARG A 115 -49.97 -28.94 0.91
C ARG A 115 -51.44 -29.31 0.94
N GLU A 116 -51.82 -30.24 0.08
CA GLU A 116 -53.12 -30.91 0.10
C GLU A 116 -52.84 -32.41 0.02
N ASP A 117 -53.38 -33.19 0.97
CA ASP A 117 -53.09 -34.63 1.15
C ASP A 117 -51.58 -34.98 1.28
N GLY A 118 -50.79 -34.05 1.83
CA GLY A 118 -49.34 -34.22 2.02
C GLY A 118 -48.50 -33.97 0.77
N ILE A 119 -49.11 -33.64 -0.37
CA ILE A 119 -48.43 -33.31 -1.62
C ILE A 119 -48.38 -31.79 -1.78
N LEU A 120 -47.22 -31.24 -2.13
CA LEU A 120 -47.06 -29.81 -2.39
C LEU A 120 -47.75 -29.46 -3.72
N LYS A 121 -48.67 -28.51 -3.69
CA LYS A 121 -49.41 -27.99 -4.83
C LYS A 121 -49.10 -26.52 -5.04
N ILE A 122 -49.32 -26.06 -6.26
CA ILE A 122 -49.13 -24.69 -6.71
C ILE A 122 -50.41 -24.15 -7.34
N GLN A 123 -50.73 -22.89 -7.02
CA GLN A 123 -51.77 -22.11 -7.66
C GLN A 123 -51.22 -20.70 -7.97
N THR A 124 -51.36 -20.25 -9.21
CA THR A 124 -50.77 -18.99 -9.68
C THR A 124 -51.82 -18.10 -10.34
N GLN A 125 -51.67 -16.79 -10.23
CA GLN A 125 -52.56 -15.81 -10.90
C GLN A 125 -52.16 -15.53 -12.37
N ASN A 126 -51.03 -16.09 -12.81
CA ASN A 126 -50.49 -15.99 -14.16
C ASN A 126 -50.20 -17.39 -14.71
N ASP A 127 -50.29 -17.55 -16.04
CA ASP A 127 -49.79 -18.74 -16.71
C ASP A 127 -48.27 -18.82 -16.62
N GLY A 128 -47.73 -20.02 -16.70
CA GLY A 128 -46.30 -20.26 -16.65
C GLY A 128 -45.90 -21.61 -17.19
N SER A 129 -44.64 -21.96 -16.99
CA SER A 129 -44.10 -23.27 -17.34
C SER A 129 -43.11 -23.74 -16.29
N TRP A 130 -42.85 -25.05 -16.28
CA TRP A 130 -41.78 -25.62 -15.48
C TRP A 130 -40.98 -26.63 -16.30
N MET A 131 -39.70 -26.74 -15.97
CA MET A 131 -38.79 -27.73 -16.57
C MET A 131 -37.93 -28.36 -15.48
N ARG A 132 -37.92 -29.68 -15.42
CA ARG A 132 -37.05 -30.45 -14.53
C ARG A 132 -35.75 -30.79 -15.25
N MET A 133 -34.64 -30.23 -14.78
CA MET A 133 -33.34 -30.35 -15.47
C MET A 133 -32.78 -31.78 -15.50
N ALA A 134 -33.16 -32.62 -14.53
CA ALA A 134 -32.63 -33.97 -14.37
C ALA A 134 -33.03 -34.93 -15.52
N ASP A 135 -34.27 -34.84 -15.98
CA ASP A 135 -34.86 -35.71 -17.01
C ASP A 135 -35.43 -34.94 -18.21
N ARG A 136 -35.31 -33.60 -18.21
CA ARG A 136 -35.89 -32.69 -19.21
C ARG A 136 -37.41 -32.82 -19.32
N ALA A 137 -38.09 -33.28 -18.27
CA ALA A 137 -39.54 -33.23 -18.22
C ALA A 137 -39.99 -31.76 -18.17
N GLU A 138 -40.97 -31.40 -18.99
CA GLU A 138 -41.53 -30.05 -19.05
C GLU A 138 -43.05 -30.09 -18.92
N GLY A 139 -43.63 -29.02 -18.38
CA GLY A 139 -45.06 -28.87 -18.23
C GLY A 139 -45.47 -27.40 -18.17
N THR A 140 -46.76 -27.15 -18.34
CA THR A 140 -47.34 -25.81 -18.21
C THR A 140 -47.98 -25.63 -16.84
N VAL A 141 -47.96 -24.40 -16.33
CA VAL A 141 -48.71 -23.98 -15.15
C VAL A 141 -49.87 -23.13 -15.64
N THR A 142 -51.10 -23.63 -15.53
CA THR A 142 -52.30 -22.89 -15.92
C THR A 142 -52.76 -21.94 -14.81
N LYS A 143 -53.06 -20.69 -15.17
CA LYS A 143 -53.63 -19.67 -14.28
C LYS A 143 -54.86 -20.17 -13.52
N ASP A 144 -54.96 -19.78 -12.25
CA ASP A 144 -56.05 -20.03 -11.31
C ASP A 144 -56.39 -21.53 -11.07
N SER A 145 -55.57 -22.44 -11.62
CA SER A 145 -55.74 -23.89 -11.50
C SER A 145 -54.75 -24.47 -10.49
N VAL A 146 -55.26 -25.34 -9.62
CA VAL A 146 -54.45 -26.05 -8.63
C VAL A 146 -53.74 -27.22 -9.30
N GLN A 147 -52.41 -27.22 -9.25
CA GLN A 147 -51.56 -28.22 -9.91
C GLN A 147 -50.55 -28.80 -8.93
N GLU A 148 -50.10 -30.03 -9.17
CA GLU A 148 -49.03 -30.65 -8.37
C GLU A 148 -47.69 -29.94 -8.62
N PHE A 149 -46.98 -29.59 -7.55
CA PHE A 149 -45.70 -28.93 -7.64
C PHE A 149 -44.55 -29.93 -7.77
N GLN A 150 -43.69 -29.73 -8.76
CA GLN A 150 -42.55 -30.59 -9.08
C GLN A 150 -41.28 -29.98 -8.47
N LEU A 151 -40.80 -30.55 -7.35
CA LEU A 151 -39.54 -30.15 -6.73
C LEU A 151 -38.36 -30.22 -7.72
N ARG A 152 -37.33 -29.39 -7.49
CA ARG A 152 -36.11 -29.31 -8.32
C ARG A 152 -36.36 -29.00 -9.80
N SER A 153 -37.48 -28.35 -10.08
CA SER A 153 -37.84 -27.87 -11.41
C SER A 153 -37.73 -26.34 -11.46
N LEU A 154 -37.25 -25.82 -12.57
CA LEU A 154 -37.24 -24.38 -12.84
C LEU A 154 -38.63 -23.97 -13.29
N TYR A 155 -39.33 -23.23 -12.45
CA TYR A 155 -40.60 -22.58 -12.75
C TYR A 155 -40.36 -21.20 -13.34
N LYS A 156 -41.13 -20.84 -14.35
CA LYS A 156 -41.22 -19.50 -14.93
C LYS A 156 -42.68 -19.08 -14.91
N VAL A 157 -43.04 -18.30 -13.91
CA VAL A 157 -44.42 -17.82 -13.72
C VAL A 157 -44.37 -16.29 -13.65
N GLY A 158 -44.94 -15.62 -14.65
CA GLY A 158 -44.73 -14.18 -14.85
C GLY A 158 -43.24 -13.85 -15.08
N GLU A 159 -42.75 -12.80 -14.41
CA GLU A 159 -41.34 -12.35 -14.49
C GLU A 159 -40.40 -13.03 -13.46
N LEU A 160 -40.90 -14.00 -12.67
CA LEU A 160 -40.12 -14.65 -11.61
C LEU A 160 -39.69 -16.07 -12.01
N PRO A 161 -38.42 -16.29 -12.43
CA PRO A 161 -37.84 -17.62 -12.54
C PRO A 161 -37.39 -18.13 -11.17
N PHE A 162 -37.91 -19.27 -10.71
CA PHE A 162 -37.57 -19.83 -9.40
C PHE A 162 -37.49 -21.37 -9.38
N VAL A 163 -36.79 -21.89 -8.38
CA VAL A 163 -36.63 -23.33 -8.09
C VAL A 163 -36.85 -23.55 -6.60
N ILE A 164 -37.50 -24.65 -6.25
CA ILE A 164 -37.53 -25.17 -4.87
C ILE A 164 -36.68 -26.43 -4.86
N PRO A 165 -35.40 -26.34 -4.43
CA PRO A 165 -34.43 -27.42 -4.61
C PRO A 165 -34.63 -28.57 -3.61
N GLU A 166 -35.28 -28.29 -2.49
CA GLU A 166 -35.43 -29.18 -1.35
C GLU A 166 -36.88 -29.16 -0.84
N PRO A 167 -37.38 -30.26 -0.26
CA PRO A 167 -38.69 -30.26 0.40
C PRO A 167 -38.69 -29.32 1.61
N VAL A 168 -39.90 -29.02 2.11
CA VAL A 168 -40.11 -28.21 3.33
C VAL A 168 -39.24 -28.72 4.47
N LYS A 169 -38.49 -27.83 5.09
CA LYS A 169 -37.59 -28.13 6.21
C LYS A 169 -38.15 -27.56 7.50
N LYS A 170 -37.87 -28.24 8.61
CA LYS A 170 -38.12 -27.72 9.95
C LYS A 170 -36.86 -27.09 10.52
N GLY A 171 -36.98 -25.91 11.08
CA GLY A 171 -35.83 -25.19 11.61
C GLY A 171 -36.16 -23.81 12.13
N GLU A 172 -35.12 -23.01 12.27
CA GLU A 172 -35.17 -21.62 12.70
C GLU A 172 -34.27 -20.77 11.81
N LEU A 173 -34.74 -19.58 11.43
CA LEU A 173 -33.89 -18.56 10.86
C LEU A 173 -33.23 -17.81 12.00
N LYS A 174 -31.90 -17.75 11.99
CA LYS A 174 -31.12 -16.97 12.95
C LYS A 174 -30.22 -16.00 12.22
N THR A 175 -30.24 -14.77 12.67
CA THR A 175 -29.26 -13.77 12.26
C THR A 175 -27.93 -14.11 12.89
N ILE A 176 -26.91 -14.27 12.05
CA ILE A 176 -25.56 -14.57 12.49
C ILE A 176 -24.59 -13.53 11.96
N ARG A 177 -23.43 -13.45 12.62
CA ARG A 177 -22.32 -12.64 12.16
C ARG A 177 -21.83 -13.15 10.80
N GLY A 178 -21.69 -12.24 9.83
CA GLY A 178 -21.08 -12.53 8.54
C GLY A 178 -19.65 -13.02 8.67
N ALA A 179 -19.26 -13.94 7.79
CA ALA A 179 -17.95 -14.63 7.88
C ALA A 179 -16.75 -13.68 7.72
N LYS A 180 -16.94 -12.52 7.08
CA LYS A 180 -15.91 -11.50 6.82
C LYS A 180 -16.50 -10.11 7.02
N LYS A 181 -15.61 -9.14 7.22
CA LYS A 181 -15.98 -7.72 7.16
C LYS A 181 -16.51 -7.41 5.77
N ASP A 182 -17.74 -6.93 5.71
CA ASP A 182 -18.42 -6.58 4.46
C ASP A 182 -19.22 -5.29 4.68
N ASP A 183 -18.68 -4.16 4.24
CA ASP A 183 -19.30 -2.84 4.46
C ASP A 183 -20.58 -2.65 3.62
N ALA A 184 -20.91 -3.58 2.71
CA ALA A 184 -22.19 -3.59 1.98
C ALA A 184 -23.32 -4.25 2.78
N LYS A 185 -23.01 -5.04 3.81
CA LYS A 185 -23.99 -5.68 4.69
C LYS A 185 -24.32 -4.78 5.87
N LEU A 186 -25.60 -4.78 6.24
CA LEU A 186 -26.06 -4.12 7.45
C LEU A 186 -25.62 -4.91 8.68
N ASP A 187 -25.45 -4.22 9.80
CA ASP A 187 -25.34 -4.84 11.11
C ASP A 187 -26.75 -5.05 11.68
N ALA A 188 -26.89 -6.00 12.61
CA ALA A 188 -28.12 -6.18 13.39
C ALA A 188 -27.89 -5.86 14.87
N LEU A 189 -28.88 -5.21 15.49
CA LEU A 189 -28.97 -4.98 16.92
C LEU A 189 -30.18 -5.74 17.47
N VAL A 190 -29.93 -6.58 18.46
CA VAL A 190 -30.98 -7.17 19.29
C VAL A 190 -31.15 -6.31 20.53
N LEU A 191 -32.32 -5.72 20.69
CA LEU A 191 -32.63 -4.77 21.75
C LEU A 191 -33.76 -5.29 22.63
N ASP A 192 -33.55 -5.28 23.94
CA ASP A 192 -34.57 -5.55 24.94
C ASP A 192 -35.23 -4.23 25.35
N ILE A 193 -36.50 -4.04 25.01
CA ILE A 193 -37.32 -2.90 25.45
C ILE A 193 -38.19 -3.35 26.60
N THR A 194 -38.03 -2.72 27.76
CA THR A 194 -38.86 -2.96 28.95
C THR A 194 -39.68 -1.71 29.26
N VAL A 195 -40.99 -1.84 29.41
CA VAL A 195 -41.88 -0.80 29.92
C VAL A 195 -42.53 -1.34 31.19
N ASP A 196 -42.31 -0.66 32.31
CA ASP A 196 -42.66 -1.14 33.64
C ASP A 196 -42.08 -2.55 33.94
N GLU A 197 -42.90 -3.62 33.89
CA GLU A 197 -42.49 -5.02 34.12
C GLU A 197 -42.50 -5.89 32.85
N GLU A 198 -42.95 -5.36 31.70
CA GLU A 198 -43.07 -6.10 30.45
C GLU A 198 -41.88 -5.84 29.53
N THR A 199 -41.17 -6.91 29.13
CA THR A 199 -40.03 -6.84 28.20
C THR A 199 -40.38 -7.45 26.86
N SER A 200 -40.11 -6.71 25.78
CA SER A 200 -40.17 -7.19 24.40
C SER A 200 -38.79 -7.08 23.76
N GLN A 201 -38.36 -8.14 23.08
CA GLN A 201 -37.11 -8.15 22.34
C GLN A 201 -37.38 -7.88 20.87
N ILE A 202 -36.63 -6.95 20.28
CA ILE A 202 -36.71 -6.64 18.86
C ILE A 202 -35.35 -6.77 18.22
N GLU A 203 -35.37 -7.06 16.92
CA GLU A 203 -34.18 -7.06 16.09
C GLU A 203 -34.31 -5.96 15.03
N ILE A 204 -33.30 -5.08 14.95
CA ILE A 204 -33.25 -4.01 13.97
C ILE A 204 -31.95 -4.08 13.17
N TYR A 205 -32.06 -3.77 11.88
CA TYR A 205 -30.93 -3.71 10.97
C TYR A 205 -30.53 -2.26 10.71
N GLY A 206 -29.23 -2.03 10.50
CA GLY A 206 -28.72 -0.69 10.29
C GLY A 206 -27.21 -0.65 10.12
N GLY A 207 -26.67 0.54 9.87
CA GLY A 207 -25.24 0.67 9.70
C GLY A 207 -24.79 2.08 9.40
N LYS A 208 -23.48 2.27 9.27
CA LYS A 208 -22.88 3.55 8.91
C LYS A 208 -23.31 3.95 7.50
N TYR A 209 -23.81 5.18 7.34
CA TYR A 209 -24.31 5.71 6.06
C TYR A 209 -25.48 4.94 5.43
N ALA A 210 -26.11 4.01 6.15
CA ALA A 210 -27.20 3.17 5.66
C ALA A 210 -28.50 3.46 6.44
N PRO A 211 -29.24 4.52 6.09
CA PRO A 211 -30.50 4.83 6.77
C PRO A 211 -31.54 3.74 6.51
N GLN A 212 -32.16 3.24 7.58
CA GLN A 212 -33.21 2.23 7.52
C GLN A 212 -34.56 2.80 7.92
N ARG A 213 -35.64 2.15 7.47
CA ARG A 213 -36.99 2.50 7.94
C ARG A 213 -37.13 2.09 9.41
N PRO A 214 -37.71 2.93 10.28
CA PRO A 214 -37.94 2.57 11.67
C PRO A 214 -38.85 1.36 11.82
N THR A 215 -38.45 0.44 12.69
CA THR A 215 -39.29 -0.67 13.16
C THR A 215 -40.30 -0.10 14.13
N GLN A 216 -41.58 -0.44 13.94
CA GLN A 216 -42.68 0.09 14.74
C GLN A 216 -43.34 -1.04 15.53
N PHE A 217 -43.57 -0.83 16.81
CA PHE A 217 -44.29 -1.77 17.68
C PHE A 217 -44.93 -1.03 18.85
N SER A 218 -45.89 -1.66 19.52
CA SER A 218 -46.52 -1.10 20.72
C SER A 218 -46.31 -2.03 21.91
N LEU A 219 -46.05 -1.45 23.09
CA LEU A 219 -45.85 -2.17 24.34
C LEU A 219 -46.48 -1.37 25.49
N ASN A 220 -47.31 -2.02 26.30
CA ASN A 220 -48.03 -1.44 27.43
C ASN A 220 -48.67 -0.04 27.18
N GLY A 221 -49.30 0.14 26.02
CA GLY A 221 -49.98 1.40 25.64
C GLY A 221 -49.10 2.50 25.04
N LEU A 222 -47.78 2.28 24.96
CA LEU A 222 -46.84 3.14 24.25
C LEU A 222 -46.51 2.57 22.87
N ASN A 223 -46.38 3.44 21.88
CA ASN A 223 -45.88 3.11 20.55
C ASN A 223 -44.40 3.51 20.45
N PHE A 224 -43.60 2.61 19.89
CA PHE A 224 -42.18 2.80 19.66
C PHE A 224 -41.89 2.77 18.17
N ARG A 225 -41.06 3.70 17.70
CA ARG A 225 -40.44 3.68 16.37
C ARG A 225 -38.93 3.75 16.54
N ILE A 226 -38.23 2.71 16.15
CA ILE A 226 -36.80 2.57 16.41
C ILE A 226 -36.02 2.17 15.17
N ASP A 227 -34.91 2.86 14.93
CA ASP A 227 -33.97 2.53 13.86
C ASP A 227 -32.52 2.67 14.34
N TYR A 228 -31.63 1.98 13.62
CA TYR A 228 -30.20 2.06 13.80
C TYR A 228 -29.57 2.62 12.54
N GLY A 229 -28.84 3.74 12.64
CA GLY A 229 -28.21 4.31 11.46
C GLY A 229 -27.78 5.77 11.61
N PRO A 230 -27.41 6.40 10.50
CA PRO A 230 -27.06 7.82 10.49
C PRO A 230 -28.30 8.70 10.70
N GLN A 231 -28.08 9.89 11.25
CA GLN A 231 -29.07 10.97 11.21
C GLN A 231 -29.00 11.72 9.88
N LEU A 232 -30.17 12.22 9.44
CA LEU A 232 -30.28 13.12 8.31
C LEU A 232 -30.17 14.56 8.80
N LEU A 233 -29.12 15.26 8.38
CA LEU A 233 -28.82 16.64 8.76
C LEU A 233 -29.04 17.59 7.57
N GLU A 234 -29.37 18.85 7.87
CA GLU A 234 -29.65 19.89 6.88
C GLU A 234 -28.57 20.98 6.91
N THR A 235 -28.20 21.46 5.73
CA THR A 235 -27.34 22.63 5.54
C THR A 235 -28.21 23.88 5.43
N PRO A 236 -27.73 25.06 5.84
CA PRO A 236 -28.49 26.31 5.72
C PRO A 236 -28.55 26.87 4.29
N PHE A 237 -27.98 26.15 3.32
CA PHE A 237 -27.92 26.48 1.89
C PHE A 237 -28.08 25.20 1.06
N GLU A 238 -28.30 25.36 -0.24
CA GLU A 238 -28.42 24.27 -1.18
C GLU A 238 -27.14 24.09 -2.01
N VAL A 239 -26.87 22.84 -2.41
CA VAL A 239 -25.75 22.50 -3.28
C VAL A 239 -26.29 21.71 -4.45
N LYS A 240 -26.00 22.18 -5.66
CA LYS A 240 -26.37 21.53 -6.91
C LYS A 240 -25.11 21.00 -7.58
N LEU A 241 -25.10 19.71 -7.96
CA LEU A 241 -24.07 19.16 -8.82
C LEU A 241 -24.33 19.57 -10.27
N ASN A 242 -23.34 20.19 -10.90
CA ASN A 242 -23.38 20.57 -12.32
C ASN A 242 -22.72 19.50 -13.19
N ASP A 243 -21.54 19.03 -12.78
CA ASP A 243 -20.73 18.08 -13.54
C ASP A 243 -19.80 17.27 -12.62
N PHE A 244 -19.49 16.03 -13.00
CA PHE A 244 -18.48 15.20 -12.35
C PHE A 244 -17.37 14.87 -13.35
N GLN A 245 -16.12 15.13 -12.96
CA GLN A 245 -14.96 14.99 -13.81
C GLN A 245 -14.02 13.94 -13.25
N LEU A 246 -13.69 12.93 -14.06
CA LEU A 246 -12.71 11.90 -13.75
C LEU A 246 -11.55 11.98 -14.73
N GLU A 247 -10.41 12.47 -14.25
CA GLU A 247 -9.16 12.44 -15.00
C GLU A 247 -8.47 11.09 -14.78
N LYS A 248 -8.11 10.41 -15.87
CA LYS A 248 -7.44 9.12 -15.84
C LYS A 248 -5.99 9.26 -16.28
N TYR A 249 -5.15 8.31 -15.86
CA TYR A 249 -3.83 8.19 -16.48
C TYR A 249 -3.97 7.76 -17.95
N PRO A 250 -3.13 8.29 -18.86
CA PRO A 250 -3.27 8.04 -20.29
C PRO A 250 -3.38 6.54 -20.62
N GLY A 251 -4.42 6.11 -21.34
CA GLY A 251 -4.61 4.71 -21.72
C GLY A 251 -4.87 3.72 -20.57
N SER A 252 -5.17 4.20 -19.37
CA SER A 252 -5.50 3.42 -18.17
C SER A 252 -6.89 3.78 -17.63
N GLU A 253 -7.47 2.86 -16.85
CA GLU A 253 -8.67 3.10 -16.04
C GLU A 253 -8.34 3.64 -14.63
N SER A 254 -7.04 3.74 -14.30
CA SER A 254 -6.61 4.32 -13.03
C SER A 254 -6.88 5.81 -13.00
N ALA A 255 -7.64 6.26 -12.00
CA ALA A 255 -7.87 7.67 -11.73
C ALA A 255 -6.55 8.39 -11.42
N ALA A 256 -6.31 9.52 -12.06
CA ALA A 256 -5.24 10.48 -11.77
C ALA A 256 -5.76 11.63 -10.89
N ALA A 257 -7.01 12.07 -11.12
CA ALA A 257 -7.73 13.01 -10.29
C ALA A 257 -9.25 12.87 -10.51
N PHE A 258 -10.06 13.33 -9.56
CA PHE A 258 -11.51 13.41 -9.70
C PHE A 258 -12.03 14.66 -9.00
N ALA A 259 -13.05 15.27 -9.59
CA ALA A 259 -13.59 16.56 -9.17
C ALA A 259 -15.11 16.63 -9.39
N SER A 260 -15.79 17.44 -8.59
CA SER A 260 -17.20 17.78 -8.76
C SER A 260 -17.34 19.29 -8.95
N GLU A 261 -17.94 19.70 -10.05
CA GLU A 261 -18.37 21.09 -10.26
C GLU A 261 -19.76 21.26 -9.68
N ILE A 262 -19.89 22.19 -8.74
CA ILE A 262 -21.12 22.43 -8.01
C ILE A 262 -21.49 23.92 -8.06
N THR A 263 -22.79 24.22 -7.98
CA THR A 263 -23.27 25.56 -7.65
C THR A 263 -23.76 25.54 -6.21
N LEU A 264 -23.22 26.43 -5.39
CA LEU A 264 -23.74 26.70 -4.05
C LEU A 264 -24.79 27.81 -4.15
N ILE A 265 -25.96 27.56 -3.58
CA ILE A 265 -27.11 28.47 -3.60
C ILE A 265 -27.47 28.80 -2.16
N ASP A 266 -27.10 30.01 -1.73
CA ASP A 266 -27.47 30.59 -0.44
C ASP A 266 -28.41 31.79 -0.65
N THR A 267 -29.04 32.28 0.41
CA THR A 267 -29.96 33.43 0.34
C THR A 267 -29.25 34.71 -0.09
N ASP A 268 -27.96 34.85 0.23
CA ASP A 268 -27.18 36.08 0.04
C ASP A 268 -26.25 36.00 -1.18
N GLU A 269 -25.84 34.79 -1.57
CA GLU A 269 -24.88 34.57 -2.65
C GLU A 269 -25.10 33.23 -3.37
N THR A 270 -24.83 33.22 -4.68
CA THR A 270 -24.84 32.01 -5.50
C THR A 270 -23.60 32.02 -6.36
N PHE A 271 -22.79 30.97 -6.28
CA PHE A 271 -21.54 30.87 -7.04
C PHE A 271 -21.20 29.43 -7.38
N ASP A 272 -20.44 29.27 -8.47
CA ASP A 272 -19.92 27.99 -8.90
C ASP A 272 -18.57 27.71 -8.21
N TYR A 273 -18.36 26.45 -7.84
CA TYR A 273 -17.14 25.99 -7.20
C TYR A 273 -16.76 24.59 -7.70
N LYS A 274 -15.46 24.33 -7.81
CA LYS A 274 -14.93 23.02 -8.18
C LYS A 274 -14.31 22.35 -6.97
N ILE A 275 -14.91 21.29 -6.46
CA ILE A 275 -14.41 20.51 -5.32
C ILE A 275 -13.58 19.36 -5.86
N TYR A 276 -12.34 19.21 -5.39
CA TYR A 276 -11.46 18.11 -5.76
C TYR A 276 -10.44 17.82 -4.65
N MET A 277 -9.62 16.79 -4.84
CA MET A 277 -8.68 16.36 -3.79
C MET A 277 -7.76 17.51 -3.33
N ASN A 278 -7.74 17.78 -2.02
CA ASN A 278 -7.05 18.90 -1.36
C ASN A 278 -7.55 20.31 -1.69
N HIS A 279 -8.70 20.46 -2.37
CA HIS A 279 -9.35 21.74 -2.67
C HIS A 279 -10.82 21.66 -2.29
N ILE A 280 -11.13 22.26 -1.14
CA ILE A 280 -12.40 22.09 -0.44
C ILE A 280 -13.23 23.35 -0.58
N LEU A 281 -14.54 23.17 -0.68
CA LEU A 281 -15.48 24.28 -0.48
C LEU A 281 -15.62 24.52 1.02
N ASP A 282 -15.37 25.74 1.48
CA ASP A 282 -15.61 26.16 2.87
C ASP A 282 -16.60 27.32 2.86
N HIS A 283 -17.82 27.08 3.34
CA HIS A 283 -18.89 28.08 3.38
C HIS A 283 -19.66 28.05 4.70
N LYS A 284 -19.75 29.19 5.38
CA LYS A 284 -20.37 29.31 6.73
C LYS A 284 -19.85 28.26 7.74
N GLY A 285 -18.59 27.81 7.59
CA GLY A 285 -17.96 26.77 8.41
C GLY A 285 -18.27 25.32 7.96
N TYR A 286 -19.14 25.12 6.97
CA TYR A 286 -19.37 23.82 6.34
C TYR A 286 -18.35 23.58 5.24
N LYS A 287 -17.58 22.51 5.39
CA LYS A 287 -16.48 22.13 4.53
C LYS A 287 -16.86 20.88 3.74
N PHE A 288 -16.88 20.98 2.42
CA PHE A 288 -17.18 19.86 1.53
C PHE A 288 -15.90 19.30 0.92
N PHE A 289 -15.73 17.99 1.05
CA PHE A 289 -14.57 17.24 0.57
C PHE A 289 -15.01 16.23 -0.46
N GLN A 290 -14.25 16.10 -1.54
CA GLN A 290 -14.43 15.03 -2.50
C GLN A 290 -13.98 13.69 -1.87
N ALA A 291 -14.94 12.83 -1.47
CA ALA A 291 -14.64 11.62 -0.70
C ALA A 291 -14.52 10.37 -1.58
N SER A 292 -15.49 10.13 -2.46
CA SER A 292 -15.49 9.00 -3.40
C SER A 292 -16.46 9.27 -4.56
N TYR A 293 -16.61 8.29 -5.44
CA TYR A 293 -17.56 8.30 -6.55
C TYR A 293 -18.01 6.86 -6.82
N ASP A 294 -19.17 6.70 -7.45
CA ASP A 294 -19.68 5.41 -7.94
C ASP A 294 -20.20 5.57 -9.37
N LEU A 295 -19.68 4.74 -10.27
CA LEU A 295 -20.03 4.70 -11.69
C LEU A 295 -20.69 3.37 -12.10
N SER A 296 -21.01 2.51 -11.12
CA SER A 296 -21.53 1.16 -11.38
C SER A 296 -23.04 1.12 -11.64
N GLY A 297 -23.77 2.14 -11.20
CA GLY A 297 -25.22 2.26 -11.38
C GLY A 297 -25.64 2.91 -12.70
N GLU A 298 -26.96 3.05 -12.90
CA GLU A 298 -27.54 3.76 -14.05
C GLU A 298 -27.27 5.27 -14.04
N VAL A 299 -26.91 5.81 -12.88
CA VAL A 299 -26.59 7.23 -12.67
C VAL A 299 -25.21 7.31 -12.03
N GLU A 300 -24.35 8.16 -12.59
CA GLU A 300 -23.04 8.47 -12.02
C GLU A 300 -23.22 9.25 -10.71
N GLN A 301 -22.50 8.85 -9.67
CA GLN A 301 -22.61 9.44 -8.34
C GLN A 301 -21.26 9.99 -7.88
N THR A 302 -21.31 11.19 -7.30
CA THR A 302 -20.20 11.76 -6.53
C THR A 302 -20.59 11.81 -5.07
N HIS A 303 -19.67 11.39 -4.21
CA HIS A 303 -19.88 11.41 -2.77
C HIS A 303 -19.02 12.49 -2.14
N LEU A 304 -19.68 13.47 -1.52
CA LEU A 304 -19.04 14.53 -0.78
C LEU A 304 -19.12 14.24 0.73
N SER A 305 -17.99 14.32 1.42
CA SER A 305 -17.96 14.35 2.88
C SER A 305 -18.13 15.78 3.35
N VAL A 306 -18.84 15.98 4.46
CA VAL A 306 -19.13 17.31 5.03
C VAL A 306 -18.65 17.37 6.46
N ASN A 307 -17.86 18.39 6.80
CA ASN A 307 -17.51 18.72 8.18
C ASN A 307 -17.98 20.14 8.51
N HIS A 308 -18.48 20.36 9.72
CA HIS A 308 -18.85 21.70 10.19
C HIS A 308 -17.86 22.16 11.28
N ASP A 309 -16.92 23.03 10.88
CA ASP A 309 -15.88 23.56 11.76
C ASP A 309 -15.56 25.02 11.43
N PHE A 310 -16.10 25.95 12.22
CA PHE A 310 -15.86 27.39 12.05
C PHE A 310 -14.58 27.88 12.75
N TRP A 311 -14.35 27.47 14.00
CA TRP A 311 -13.24 28.00 14.82
C TRP A 311 -12.08 27.02 15.02
N GLY A 312 -12.35 25.72 14.97
CA GLY A 312 -11.41 24.66 15.32
C GLY A 312 -10.17 24.68 14.44
N THR A 313 -10.33 24.85 13.14
CA THR A 313 -9.21 24.94 12.18
C THR A 313 -8.27 26.08 12.52
N LEU A 314 -8.79 27.29 12.75
CA LEU A 314 -7.96 28.45 13.06
C LEU A 314 -7.20 28.27 14.38
N ILE A 315 -7.89 27.85 15.44
CA ILE A 315 -7.29 27.64 16.77
C ILE A 315 -6.20 26.57 16.70
N THR A 316 -6.49 25.46 16.01
CA THR A 316 -5.56 24.34 15.85
C THR A 316 -4.32 24.77 15.05
N TYR A 317 -4.49 25.51 13.96
CA TYR A 317 -3.37 25.96 13.11
C TYR A 317 -2.49 26.98 13.83
N ILE A 318 -3.08 27.88 14.64
CA ILE A 318 -2.32 28.79 15.51
C ILE A 318 -1.53 27.97 16.54
N GLY A 319 -2.17 27.00 17.21
CA GLY A 319 -1.52 26.13 18.18
C GLY A 319 -0.34 25.37 17.58
N TYR A 320 -0.52 24.77 16.40
CA TYR A 320 0.54 24.09 15.65
C TYR A 320 1.65 25.05 15.24
N SER A 321 1.32 26.25 14.75
CA SER A 321 2.31 27.26 14.37
C SER A 321 3.17 27.70 15.56
N LEU A 322 2.54 27.91 16.73
CA LEU A 322 3.26 28.23 17.98
C LEU A 322 4.15 27.07 18.43
N LEU A 323 3.67 25.84 18.33
CA LEU A 323 4.46 24.63 18.61
C LEU A 323 5.68 24.55 17.70
N TYR A 324 5.50 24.71 16.38
CA TYR A 324 6.57 24.67 15.39
C TYR A 324 7.62 25.74 15.69
N PHE A 325 7.17 26.98 15.92
CA PHE A 325 8.04 28.09 16.27
C PHE A 325 8.83 27.82 17.56
N GLY A 326 8.18 27.30 18.60
CA GLY A 326 8.82 26.94 19.86
C GLY A 326 9.89 25.87 19.67
N MET A 327 9.57 24.79 18.95
CA MET A 327 10.50 23.69 18.69
C MET A 327 11.70 24.11 17.84
N ILE A 328 11.48 24.90 16.79
CA ILE A 328 12.56 25.42 15.94
C ILE A 328 13.45 26.40 16.71
N SER A 329 12.85 27.31 17.48
CA SER A 329 13.57 28.30 18.30
C SER A 329 14.56 27.63 19.28
N ILE A 330 14.26 26.44 19.80
CA ILE A 330 15.16 25.69 20.72
C ILE A 330 16.53 25.41 20.08
N LEU A 331 16.60 25.24 18.77
CA LEU A 331 17.85 24.93 18.03
C LEU A 331 18.79 26.13 17.91
N PHE A 332 18.26 27.35 17.96
CA PHE A 332 19.00 28.58 17.67
C PHE A 332 19.14 29.50 18.89
N ALA A 333 18.21 29.45 19.84
CA ALA A 333 18.19 30.34 20.99
C ALA A 333 19.39 30.11 21.93
N PRO A 334 20.03 31.18 22.43
CA PRO A 334 21.13 31.07 23.39
C PRO A 334 20.63 30.56 24.74
N GLY A 335 21.44 29.77 25.44
CA GLY A 335 21.09 29.25 26.78
C GLY A 335 20.23 27.98 26.78
N THR A 336 19.78 27.51 25.61
CA THR A 336 19.08 26.22 25.51
C THR A 336 20.04 25.04 25.74
N ARG A 337 19.47 23.86 26.00
CA ARG A 337 20.25 22.62 26.05
C ARG A 337 21.03 22.41 24.75
N PHE A 338 20.43 22.68 23.60
CA PHE A 338 21.07 22.50 22.29
C PHE A 338 22.31 23.41 22.16
N ASP A 339 22.22 24.67 22.58
CA ASP A 339 23.38 25.59 22.66
C ASP A 339 24.45 25.06 23.64
N SER A 340 24.04 24.52 24.80
CA SER A 340 24.96 23.91 25.76
C SER A 340 25.72 22.70 25.19
N LEU A 341 25.06 21.86 24.37
CA LEU A 341 25.67 20.71 23.69
C LEU A 341 26.66 21.18 22.63
N LYS A 342 26.28 22.17 21.81
CA LYS A 342 27.16 22.82 20.82
C LYS A 342 28.41 23.42 21.48
N LYS A 343 28.26 24.10 22.61
CA LYS A 343 29.37 24.64 23.42
C LYS A 343 30.24 23.52 24.01
N THR A 344 29.63 22.44 24.49
CA THR A 344 30.34 21.26 25.03
C THR A 344 31.19 20.58 23.96
N LEU A 345 30.66 20.39 22.76
CA LEU A 345 31.39 19.85 21.61
C LEU A 345 32.61 20.73 21.25
N LYS A 346 32.45 22.07 21.26
CA LYS A 346 33.57 23.01 21.08
C LYS A 346 34.64 22.88 22.18
N LYS A 347 34.25 22.69 23.45
CA LYS A 347 35.18 22.52 24.58
C LYS A 347 35.95 21.18 24.50
N ILE A 348 35.28 20.09 24.15
CA ILE A 348 35.92 18.77 23.94
C ILE A 348 36.95 18.88 22.82
N LYS A 349 36.64 19.62 21.75
CA LYS A 349 37.58 19.88 20.65
C LYS A 349 38.86 20.59 21.10
N LYS A 350 38.76 21.65 21.92
CA LYS A 350 39.96 22.33 22.47
C LYS A 350 40.83 21.38 23.30
N LYS A 351 40.21 20.45 24.04
CA LYS A 351 40.94 19.44 24.84
C LYS A 351 41.60 18.35 23.99
N LYS A 352 41.02 17.99 22.84
CA LYS A 352 41.65 17.07 21.88
C LYS A 352 42.84 17.70 21.15
N ALA A 353 42.85 19.02 20.95
CA ALA A 353 43.94 19.74 20.26
C ALA A 353 45.21 19.94 21.11
N ALA A 354 45.12 19.88 22.44
CA ALA A 354 46.23 20.14 23.36
C ALA A 354 47.15 18.92 23.63
N LEU A 355 46.91 17.77 22.99
CA LEU A 355 47.58 16.51 23.31
C LEU A 355 48.54 16.03 22.19
N THR A 356 48.92 16.90 21.25
CA THR A 356 49.55 16.51 19.97
C THR A 356 50.91 17.20 19.75
N LEU A 357 51.88 17.01 20.67
CA LEU A 357 53.25 17.51 20.53
C LEU A 357 54.25 16.51 21.13
N PHE A 358 54.92 15.72 20.27
CA PHE A 358 56.37 15.41 20.29
C PHE A 358 56.73 14.41 19.16
N ILE A 359 57.90 14.61 18.55
CA ILE A 359 58.37 14.11 17.24
C ILE A 359 59.50 13.06 17.38
N GLY A 360 59.67 12.21 16.36
CA GLY A 360 60.91 11.45 16.02
C GLY A 360 60.58 10.03 15.53
N LEU A 361 60.67 9.54 14.28
CA LEU A 361 61.48 9.73 13.05
C LEU A 361 62.50 8.59 12.87
N PHE A 362 62.28 7.68 11.89
CA PHE A 362 63.26 7.08 10.97
C PHE A 362 62.55 6.26 9.85
N ILE A 363 63.19 6.19 8.68
CA ILE A 363 62.68 5.94 7.31
C ILE A 363 63.35 4.69 6.69
N SER A 364 62.66 3.98 5.77
CA SER A 364 63.12 3.45 4.43
C SER A 364 62.47 2.09 4.07
N PHE A 365 61.63 2.00 3.01
CA PHE A 365 61.86 1.55 1.59
C PHE A 365 62.07 0.00 1.47
N SER A 366 61.52 -0.81 0.54
CA SER A 366 60.74 -0.69 -0.73
C SER A 366 60.34 -2.12 -1.20
N GLY A 367 59.47 -2.27 -2.22
CA GLY A 367 59.47 -3.45 -3.12
C GLY A 367 58.13 -3.91 -3.70
N ASN A 368 57.92 -3.69 -5.02
CA ASN A 368 56.91 -4.34 -5.87
C ASN A 368 57.44 -5.70 -6.39
N THR A 369 56.56 -6.67 -6.69
CA THR A 369 56.34 -7.26 -8.04
C THR A 369 55.33 -8.41 -8.04
N GLN A 370 54.95 -8.77 -9.27
CA GLN A 370 53.81 -9.48 -9.83
C GLN A 370 54.09 -10.96 -10.12
N ALA A 371 53.05 -11.81 -10.13
CA ALA A 371 52.76 -12.91 -11.08
C ALA A 371 51.65 -13.79 -10.44
N GLN A 372 50.47 -14.02 -11.01
CA GLN A 372 50.03 -14.66 -12.26
C GLN A 372 49.68 -16.17 -12.10
N ASP A 373 48.39 -16.45 -12.38
CA ASP A 373 47.68 -17.66 -12.83
C ASP A 373 47.74 -19.01 -12.10
N SER A 374 46.55 -19.58 -11.84
CA SER A 374 46.12 -20.84 -12.48
C SER A 374 44.65 -21.25 -12.20
N HIS A 375 43.94 -21.49 -13.31
CA HIS A 375 42.92 -22.51 -13.62
C HIS A 375 41.52 -22.57 -12.94
N LEU A 376 40.54 -22.06 -13.71
CA LEU A 376 39.32 -22.72 -14.24
C LEU A 376 38.90 -24.10 -13.69
N SER A 377 37.62 -24.23 -13.31
CA SER A 377 36.60 -24.95 -14.11
C SER A 377 35.24 -25.10 -13.40
N LYS A 378 34.15 -24.67 -14.06
CA LYS A 378 32.91 -25.44 -14.32
C LYS A 378 31.87 -24.55 -15.03
N ILE A 379 31.35 -25.06 -16.14
CA ILE A 379 30.25 -24.56 -17.00
C ILE A 379 29.55 -25.85 -17.50
N SER A 380 28.26 -25.96 -17.86
CA SER A 380 26.95 -25.32 -17.58
C SER A 380 25.96 -25.96 -18.59
N ASP A 381 24.69 -25.58 -18.52
CA ASP A 381 23.60 -25.94 -19.43
C ASP A 381 23.82 -25.46 -20.88
N GLN A 382 24.45 -26.29 -21.73
CA GLN A 382 25.09 -25.86 -22.99
C GLN A 382 24.17 -25.67 -24.22
N GLN A 383 22.92 -26.14 -24.21
CA GLN A 383 22.10 -26.19 -25.43
C GLN A 383 21.20 -24.95 -25.65
N ILE A 384 20.76 -24.26 -24.60
CA ILE A 384 19.97 -23.01 -24.72
C ILE A 384 20.88 -21.79 -24.89
N ASP A 385 22.04 -21.79 -24.22
CA ASP A 385 22.97 -20.67 -24.21
C ASP A 385 23.63 -20.41 -25.58
N SER A 386 23.85 -21.47 -26.36
CA SER A 386 24.42 -21.39 -27.71
C SER A 386 23.45 -20.81 -28.72
N VAL A 387 22.14 -21.10 -28.60
CA VAL A 387 21.09 -20.58 -29.49
C VAL A 387 20.75 -19.12 -29.18
N LEU A 388 20.76 -18.73 -27.90
CA LEU A 388 20.54 -17.34 -27.49
C LEU A 388 21.71 -16.43 -27.90
N LYS A 389 22.96 -16.88 -27.71
CA LYS A 389 24.16 -16.13 -28.12
C LYS A 389 24.31 -16.03 -29.64
N ALA A 390 23.87 -17.03 -30.39
CA ALA A 390 23.87 -16.98 -31.87
C ALA A 390 22.80 -16.02 -32.45
N ASN A 391 21.79 -15.65 -31.67
CA ASN A 391 20.69 -14.77 -32.09
C ASN A 391 20.78 -13.34 -31.53
N LEU A 392 21.93 -12.95 -30.99
CA LEU A 392 22.14 -11.69 -30.27
C LEU A 392 22.09 -10.49 -31.23
N VAL A 393 21.22 -9.53 -30.95
CA VAL A 393 21.11 -8.27 -31.70
C VAL A 393 22.30 -7.36 -31.38
N ASP A 394 22.84 -6.66 -32.37
CA ASP A 394 23.93 -5.69 -32.18
C ASP A 394 23.55 -4.60 -31.17
N LEU A 395 24.50 -4.23 -30.31
CA LEU A 395 24.28 -3.26 -29.23
C LEU A 395 23.86 -1.89 -29.77
N LYS A 396 24.38 -1.46 -30.93
CA LYS A 396 24.03 -0.17 -31.51
C LYS A 396 22.57 -0.16 -31.96
N HIS A 397 22.07 -1.25 -32.54
CA HIS A 397 20.66 -1.37 -32.90
C HIS A 397 19.77 -1.46 -31.65
N ALA A 398 20.19 -2.22 -30.64
CA ALA A 398 19.48 -2.29 -29.36
C ALA A 398 19.39 -0.90 -28.68
N ASP A 399 20.44 -0.08 -28.78
CA ASP A 399 20.42 1.31 -28.31
C ASP A 399 19.47 2.21 -29.10
N GLU A 400 19.28 1.96 -30.39
CA GLU A 400 18.28 2.68 -31.16
C GLU A 400 16.86 2.24 -30.77
N PHE A 401 16.65 0.95 -30.51
CA PHE A 401 15.38 0.42 -29.98
C PHE A 401 15.07 0.97 -28.57
N ASN A 402 16.09 1.19 -27.73
CA ASN A 402 15.95 1.70 -26.37
C ASN A 402 15.14 2.99 -26.25
N THR A 403 15.17 3.83 -27.29
CA THR A 403 14.48 5.13 -27.28
C THR A 403 13.04 5.06 -27.78
N LEU A 404 12.55 3.88 -28.19
CA LEU A 404 11.14 3.68 -28.54
C LEU A 404 10.29 3.85 -27.28
N ILE A 405 9.14 4.51 -27.38
CA ILE A 405 8.26 4.71 -26.22
C ILE A 405 7.21 3.62 -26.14
N ILE A 406 6.98 3.11 -24.94
CA ILE A 406 5.95 2.14 -24.59
C ILE A 406 5.05 2.76 -23.53
N GLN A 407 3.74 2.72 -23.74
CA GLN A 407 2.75 3.03 -22.70
C GLN A 407 2.52 1.76 -21.86
N ASP A 408 2.75 1.81 -20.55
CA ASP A 408 2.43 0.68 -19.68
C ASP A 408 0.93 0.57 -19.36
N VAL A 409 0.56 -0.48 -18.62
CA VAL A 409 -0.84 -0.70 -18.21
C VAL A 409 -1.35 0.40 -17.28
N GLY A 410 -0.47 1.01 -16.49
CA GLY A 410 -0.80 2.13 -15.59
C GLY A 410 -0.87 3.49 -16.29
N GLY A 411 -0.54 3.55 -17.59
CA GLY A 411 -0.59 4.74 -18.43
C GLY A 411 0.70 5.58 -18.47
N ARG A 412 1.79 5.10 -17.86
CA ARG A 412 3.09 5.77 -17.89
C ARG A 412 3.78 5.54 -19.23
N MET A 413 4.24 6.65 -19.83
CA MET A 413 5.08 6.63 -21.03
C MET A 413 6.54 6.41 -20.65
N LYS A 414 7.10 5.24 -20.98
CA LYS A 414 8.49 4.88 -20.63
C LYS A 414 9.29 4.41 -21.85
N PRO A 415 10.61 4.66 -21.91
CA PRO A 415 11.47 4.11 -22.95
C PRO A 415 11.44 2.56 -22.92
N ALA A 416 11.59 1.94 -24.09
CA ALA A 416 11.63 0.49 -24.23
C ALA A 416 12.77 -0.15 -23.40
N HIS A 417 13.87 0.58 -23.22
CA HIS A 417 14.93 0.18 -22.28
C HIS A 417 14.41 0.01 -20.84
N THR A 418 13.63 0.99 -20.35
CA THR A 418 13.09 0.95 -18.98
C THR A 418 12.19 -0.27 -18.82
N PHE A 419 11.27 -0.48 -19.77
CA PHE A 419 10.40 -1.65 -19.77
C PHE A 419 11.20 -2.95 -19.81
N ALA A 420 12.20 -3.05 -20.70
CA ALA A 420 13.05 -4.22 -20.82
C ALA A 420 13.83 -4.51 -19.53
N SER A 421 14.38 -3.48 -18.89
CA SER A 421 15.06 -3.58 -17.59
C SER A 421 14.10 -4.02 -16.48
N GLU A 422 12.87 -3.50 -16.45
CA GLU A 422 11.83 -3.94 -15.52
C GLU A 422 11.43 -5.40 -15.76
N LEU A 423 11.25 -5.82 -17.01
CA LEU A 423 10.89 -7.19 -17.38
C LEU A 423 11.93 -8.19 -16.89
N VAL A 424 13.21 -7.98 -17.23
CA VAL A 424 14.31 -8.86 -16.81
C VAL A 424 14.42 -8.88 -15.28
N ARG A 425 14.44 -7.71 -14.64
CA ARG A 425 14.54 -7.64 -13.17
C ARG A 425 13.37 -8.29 -12.45
N LYS A 426 12.13 -8.12 -12.93
CA LYS A 426 10.95 -8.67 -12.26
C LYS A 426 10.83 -10.18 -12.45
N VAL A 427 11.05 -10.65 -13.68
CA VAL A 427 10.84 -12.05 -14.05
C VAL A 427 12.03 -12.93 -13.66
N SER A 428 13.26 -12.54 -14.00
CA SER A 428 14.46 -13.33 -13.72
C SER A 428 15.19 -12.91 -12.44
N GLN A 429 14.82 -11.78 -11.81
CA GLN A 429 15.54 -11.24 -10.63
C GLN A 429 17.01 -10.90 -10.90
N ASP A 430 17.40 -10.79 -12.17
CA ASP A 430 18.73 -10.40 -12.62
C ASP A 430 18.73 -9.06 -13.36
N GLU A 431 19.91 -8.46 -13.51
CA GLU A 431 20.09 -7.24 -14.32
C GLU A 431 20.42 -7.56 -15.78
N TYR A 432 20.99 -8.73 -16.01
CA TYR A 432 21.39 -9.26 -17.30
C TYR A 432 21.00 -10.73 -17.31
N PHE A 433 20.50 -11.22 -18.43
CA PHE A 433 20.13 -12.63 -18.55
C PHE A 433 21.08 -13.31 -19.55
N ASN A 434 21.81 -14.32 -19.09
CA ASN A 434 22.81 -15.07 -19.87
C ASN A 434 23.83 -14.18 -20.62
N GLY A 435 24.20 -13.04 -20.03
CA GLY A 435 25.15 -12.08 -20.60
C GLY A 435 24.55 -11.09 -21.62
N MET A 436 23.23 -11.10 -21.82
CA MET A 436 22.52 -10.15 -22.68
C MET A 436 22.08 -8.90 -21.91
N GLU A 437 22.17 -7.72 -22.53
CA GLU A 437 21.51 -6.52 -22.00
C GLU A 437 19.99 -6.68 -22.02
N PRO A 438 19.24 -6.05 -21.10
CA PRO A 438 17.80 -6.19 -21.03
C PRO A 438 17.06 -5.96 -22.35
N SER A 439 17.52 -4.98 -23.13
CA SER A 439 16.90 -4.66 -24.42
C SER A 439 17.18 -5.71 -25.50
N GLN A 440 18.33 -6.39 -25.43
CA GLN A 440 18.62 -7.54 -26.30
C GLN A 440 17.75 -8.74 -25.91
N VAL A 441 17.54 -8.97 -24.61
CA VAL A 441 16.59 -9.96 -24.10
C VAL A 441 15.19 -9.66 -24.64
N PHE A 442 14.73 -8.42 -24.50
CA PHE A 442 13.39 -8.04 -24.94
C PHE A 442 13.22 -8.13 -26.45
N LEU A 443 14.19 -7.69 -27.25
CA LEU A 443 14.17 -7.87 -28.72
C LEU A 443 14.16 -9.36 -29.11
N SER A 444 14.91 -10.20 -28.40
CA SER A 444 14.91 -11.66 -28.61
C SER A 444 13.54 -12.28 -28.29
N ILE A 445 12.85 -11.81 -27.24
CA ILE A 445 11.48 -12.22 -26.90
C ILE A 445 10.50 -11.83 -28.02
N ILE A 446 10.60 -10.59 -28.51
CA ILE A 446 9.73 -10.07 -29.58
C ILE A 446 9.90 -10.88 -30.87
N GLU A 447 11.13 -11.23 -31.20
CA GLU A 447 11.46 -11.95 -32.43
C GLU A 447 11.11 -13.45 -32.36
N ASN A 448 11.36 -14.08 -31.20
CA ASN A 448 11.32 -15.54 -31.05
C ASN A 448 10.48 -15.97 -29.83
N SER A 449 9.25 -15.48 -29.72
CA SER A 449 8.37 -15.79 -28.58
C SER A 449 8.18 -17.30 -28.33
N LYS A 450 8.12 -18.10 -29.40
CA LYS A 450 8.05 -19.58 -29.30
C LYS A 450 9.28 -20.21 -28.64
N LEU A 451 10.47 -19.66 -28.88
CA LEU A 451 11.70 -20.11 -28.23
C LEU A 451 11.63 -19.81 -26.73
N TRP A 452 11.27 -18.56 -26.40
CA TRP A 452 11.21 -18.06 -25.04
C TRP A 452 10.17 -18.74 -24.14
N PHE A 453 9.18 -19.43 -24.74
CA PHE A 453 8.29 -20.33 -24.01
C PHE A 453 9.05 -21.44 -23.25
N ASN A 454 10.19 -21.89 -23.79
CA ASN A 454 11.01 -22.98 -23.25
C ASN A 454 12.31 -22.49 -22.60
N VAL A 455 12.55 -21.18 -22.52
CA VAL A 455 13.76 -20.63 -21.88
C VAL A 455 13.53 -20.51 -20.38
N PRO A 456 14.40 -21.07 -19.53
CA PRO A 456 14.31 -20.93 -18.07
C PRO A 456 14.55 -19.49 -17.60
N PHE A 457 13.52 -18.65 -17.66
CA PHE A 457 13.60 -17.20 -17.42
C PHE A 457 12.89 -16.78 -16.13
N ILE A 458 11.94 -17.58 -15.63
CA ILE A 458 11.11 -17.24 -14.47
C ILE A 458 11.84 -17.68 -13.20
N TYR A 459 12.21 -16.73 -12.35
CA TYR A 459 12.89 -17.01 -11.08
C TYR A 459 11.98 -17.71 -10.07
N LEU A 460 12.51 -18.77 -9.45
CA LEU A 460 11.87 -19.55 -8.39
C LEU A 460 12.47 -19.20 -7.02
N GLU A 461 11.62 -18.89 -6.04
CA GLU A 461 12.07 -18.49 -4.69
C GLU A 461 12.89 -19.59 -4.00
N LYS A 462 13.93 -19.18 -3.25
CA LYS A 462 14.85 -20.12 -2.58
C LYS A 462 14.18 -20.83 -1.41
N GLY A 463 14.39 -22.14 -1.33
CA GLY A 463 13.88 -22.99 -0.25
C GLY A 463 12.36 -23.15 -0.29
N ASN A 464 11.78 -23.16 -1.49
CA ASN A 464 10.39 -23.56 -1.73
C ASN A 464 10.42 -24.77 -2.67
N THR A 465 10.51 -25.96 -2.07
CA THR A 465 10.58 -27.24 -2.80
C THR A 465 9.23 -27.66 -3.35
N GLU A 466 8.13 -27.30 -2.67
CA GLU A 466 6.75 -27.61 -3.08
C GLU A 466 6.42 -27.09 -4.49
N ILE A 467 6.79 -25.84 -4.82
CA ILE A 467 6.54 -25.30 -6.18
C ILE A 467 7.31 -26.09 -7.24
N ARG A 468 8.55 -26.50 -6.92
CA ARG A 468 9.42 -27.25 -7.84
C ARG A 468 8.87 -28.65 -8.10
N GLU A 469 8.33 -29.27 -7.06
CA GLU A 469 7.62 -30.55 -7.15
C GLU A 469 6.36 -30.43 -8.02
N ILE A 470 5.53 -29.38 -7.81
CA ILE A 470 4.30 -29.14 -8.60
C ILE A 470 4.60 -29.00 -10.10
N ILE A 471 5.64 -28.25 -10.46
CA ILE A 471 5.99 -28.02 -11.88
C ILE A 471 6.84 -29.14 -12.48
N GLY A 472 7.41 -30.01 -11.65
CA GLY A 472 8.20 -31.18 -12.07
C GLY A 472 9.67 -30.87 -12.41
N VAL A 473 10.31 -29.94 -11.67
CA VAL A 473 11.73 -29.58 -11.83
C VAL A 473 12.55 -29.94 -10.58
N ASP A 474 13.86 -30.10 -10.73
CA ASP A 474 14.76 -30.43 -9.62
C ASP A 474 14.76 -29.35 -8.52
N GLU A 475 14.98 -29.75 -7.27
CA GLU A 475 14.92 -28.87 -6.08
C GLU A 475 15.92 -27.69 -6.13
N ASP A 476 17.06 -27.87 -6.82
CA ASP A 476 18.13 -26.88 -6.92
C ASP A 476 17.93 -25.85 -8.06
N VAL A 477 16.91 -26.05 -8.90
CA VAL A 477 16.64 -25.17 -10.06
C VAL A 477 16.28 -23.77 -9.58
N THR A 478 16.95 -22.77 -10.15
CA THR A 478 16.73 -21.35 -9.80
C THR A 478 15.74 -20.66 -10.74
N HIS A 479 15.61 -21.15 -11.97
CA HIS A 479 14.75 -20.58 -13.00
C HIS A 479 13.99 -21.68 -13.73
N ALA A 480 12.70 -21.47 -13.97
CA ALA A 480 11.85 -22.35 -14.76
C ALA A 480 11.44 -21.69 -16.07
N ALA A 481 11.15 -22.51 -17.08
CA ALA A 481 10.55 -22.07 -18.32
C ALA A 481 9.05 -21.82 -18.12
N LEU A 482 8.44 -21.01 -19.00
CA LEU A 482 6.98 -20.84 -18.96
C LEU A 482 6.27 -22.18 -19.23
N ALA A 483 6.84 -23.02 -20.09
CA ALA A 483 6.36 -24.37 -20.38
C ALA A 483 6.18 -25.25 -19.13
N ASP A 484 7.04 -25.11 -18.12
CA ASP A 484 7.03 -25.97 -16.93
C ASP A 484 5.75 -25.77 -16.09
N PHE A 485 5.13 -24.59 -16.18
CA PHE A 485 3.92 -24.22 -15.43
C PHE A 485 2.62 -24.68 -16.07
N TYR A 486 2.66 -25.27 -17.27
CA TYR A 486 1.48 -25.71 -18.00
C TYR A 486 1.51 -27.20 -18.29
N GLU A 487 0.33 -27.84 -18.22
CA GLU A 487 0.08 -29.16 -18.78
C GLU A 487 -1.01 -29.02 -19.86
N GLY A 488 -0.58 -29.04 -21.12
CA GLY A 488 -1.46 -28.64 -22.23
C GLY A 488 -1.85 -27.16 -22.16
N THR A 489 -3.13 -26.86 -21.93
CA THR A 489 -3.64 -25.49 -21.73
C THR A 489 -3.91 -25.14 -20.28
N GLU A 490 -3.82 -26.11 -19.37
CA GLU A 490 -4.12 -25.93 -17.95
C GLU A 490 -2.87 -25.50 -17.17
N SER A 491 -3.04 -24.53 -16.28
CA SER A 491 -1.96 -24.02 -15.42
C SER A 491 -1.85 -24.88 -14.16
N LYS A 492 -0.65 -25.36 -13.86
CA LYS A 492 -0.37 -26.21 -12.69
C LYS A 492 -0.46 -25.46 -11.35
N ILE A 493 -0.41 -24.13 -11.37
CA ILE A 493 -0.35 -23.29 -10.15
C ILE A 493 -1.60 -22.45 -9.90
N SER A 494 -2.51 -22.31 -10.86
CA SER A 494 -3.61 -21.32 -10.78
C SER A 494 -4.59 -21.59 -9.64
N ASP A 495 -4.91 -22.84 -9.34
CA ASP A 495 -5.79 -23.18 -8.21
C ASP A 495 -5.16 -22.80 -6.87
N TYR A 496 -3.86 -23.07 -6.71
CA TYR A 496 -3.10 -22.66 -5.52
C TYR A 496 -3.04 -21.13 -5.38
N VAL A 497 -2.94 -20.38 -6.49
CA VAL A 497 -3.01 -18.91 -6.47
C VAL A 497 -4.38 -18.45 -5.97
N LEU A 498 -5.46 -19.01 -6.49
CA LEU A 498 -6.83 -18.65 -6.11
C LEU A 498 -7.11 -18.96 -4.64
N GLU A 499 -6.62 -20.08 -4.12
CA GLU A 499 -6.71 -20.42 -2.69
C GLU A 499 -5.87 -19.49 -1.82
N ALA A 500 -4.63 -19.20 -2.23
CA ALA A 500 -3.72 -18.31 -1.52
C ALA A 500 -4.29 -16.87 -1.42
N GLN A 501 -4.89 -16.36 -2.50
CA GLN A 501 -5.50 -15.04 -2.54
C GLN A 501 -6.73 -14.91 -1.63
N LYS A 502 -7.42 -16.01 -1.31
CA LYS A 502 -8.57 -16.00 -0.38
C LYS A 502 -8.17 -15.88 1.09
N LYS A 503 -6.90 -16.11 1.45
CA LYS A 503 -6.37 -16.10 2.83
C LYS A 503 -5.81 -14.73 3.21
N ASN A 504 -6.18 -14.24 4.40
CA ASN A 504 -5.65 -12.99 4.96
C ASN A 504 -4.19 -13.11 5.44
N VAL A 505 -3.78 -14.29 5.91
CA VAL A 505 -2.42 -14.58 6.35
C VAL A 505 -1.90 -15.74 5.52
N GLN A 506 -1.03 -15.41 4.58
CA GLN A 506 -0.45 -16.39 3.67
C GLN A 506 0.85 -16.96 4.24
N ASN A 507 1.02 -18.28 4.12
CA ASN A 507 2.28 -18.95 4.42
C ASN A 507 3.34 -18.62 3.34
N LYS A 508 4.58 -19.12 3.49
CA LYS A 508 5.66 -18.83 2.55
C LYS A 508 5.36 -19.38 1.14
N PHE A 509 4.84 -20.60 1.04
CA PHE A 509 4.47 -21.23 -0.23
C PHE A 509 3.46 -20.38 -1.00
N GLU A 510 2.35 -20.00 -0.34
CA GLU A 510 1.27 -19.21 -0.91
C GLU A 510 1.75 -17.85 -1.44
N LYS A 511 2.65 -17.17 -0.70
CA LYS A 511 3.26 -15.91 -1.13
C LYS A 511 4.13 -16.09 -2.36
N ASP A 512 4.95 -17.14 -2.36
CA ASP A 512 5.87 -17.42 -3.46
C ASP A 512 5.10 -17.79 -4.74
N VAL A 513 4.01 -18.57 -4.62
CA VAL A 513 3.10 -18.91 -5.73
C VAL A 513 2.47 -17.65 -6.34
N ILE A 514 1.95 -16.72 -5.53
CA ILE A 514 1.39 -15.44 -6.02
C ILE A 514 2.46 -14.60 -6.73
N LYS A 515 3.70 -14.55 -6.19
CA LYS A 515 4.80 -13.81 -6.83
C LYS A 515 5.17 -14.41 -8.19
N ILE A 516 5.22 -15.74 -8.27
CA ILE A 516 5.53 -16.45 -9.51
C ILE A 516 4.42 -16.25 -10.54
N ASP A 517 3.14 -16.30 -10.13
CA ASP A 517 2.00 -16.00 -10.99
C ASP A 517 2.08 -14.58 -11.59
N ARG A 518 2.44 -13.57 -10.79
CA ARG A 518 2.67 -12.20 -11.29
C ARG A 518 3.81 -12.13 -12.32
N ARG A 519 4.90 -12.91 -12.13
CA ARG A 519 6.01 -13.01 -13.10
C ARG A 519 5.56 -13.70 -14.39
N ILE A 520 4.81 -14.79 -14.28
CA ILE A 520 4.22 -15.52 -15.40
C ILE A 520 3.30 -14.60 -16.20
N TYR A 521 2.43 -13.85 -15.53
CA TYR A 521 1.53 -12.92 -16.18
C TYR A 521 2.29 -11.83 -16.95
N LEU A 522 3.28 -11.18 -16.32
CA LEU A 522 4.12 -10.18 -16.97
C LEU A 522 4.89 -10.75 -18.17
N PHE A 523 5.47 -11.95 -18.03
CA PHE A 523 6.21 -12.59 -19.11
C PHE A 523 5.30 -13.04 -20.25
N SER A 524 4.12 -13.57 -19.94
CA SER A 524 3.11 -13.97 -20.92
C SER A 524 2.62 -12.79 -21.74
N GLN A 525 2.46 -11.62 -21.13
CA GLN A 525 2.17 -10.37 -21.85
C GLN A 525 3.32 -9.95 -22.78
N ALA A 526 4.58 -10.14 -22.36
CA ALA A 526 5.72 -9.86 -23.21
C ALA A 526 5.76 -10.80 -24.43
N LEU A 527 5.48 -12.09 -24.24
CA LEU A 527 5.43 -13.11 -25.30
C LEU A 527 4.29 -12.88 -26.29
N SER A 528 3.14 -12.43 -25.82
CA SER A 528 1.98 -12.11 -26.66
C SER A 528 2.10 -10.76 -27.38
N LEU A 529 3.19 -10.02 -27.12
CA LEU A 529 3.43 -8.65 -27.61
C LEU A 529 2.40 -7.62 -27.12
N SER A 530 1.57 -7.97 -26.11
CA SER A 530 0.56 -7.06 -25.56
C SER A 530 1.18 -5.89 -24.79
N VAL A 531 2.41 -6.06 -24.31
CA VAL A 531 3.20 -5.00 -23.65
C VAL A 531 3.67 -3.91 -24.61
N LEU A 532 3.76 -4.19 -25.92
CA LEU A 532 4.24 -3.24 -26.92
C LEU A 532 3.14 -2.27 -27.35
N ARG A 533 2.57 -1.53 -26.40
CA ARG A 533 1.65 -0.41 -26.71
C ARG A 533 2.45 0.77 -27.25
N ILE A 534 2.76 0.70 -28.55
CA ILE A 534 3.66 1.61 -29.26
C ILE A 534 2.96 2.45 -30.33
N TYR A 535 1.66 2.22 -30.57
CA TYR A 535 0.88 2.95 -31.57
C TYR A 535 -0.18 3.82 -30.89
N PRO A 536 -0.06 5.16 -30.93
CA PRO A 536 -1.12 6.05 -30.46
C PRO A 536 -2.45 5.78 -31.19
N LYS A 537 -3.56 5.68 -30.46
CA LYS A 537 -4.90 5.65 -31.05
C LYS A 537 -5.28 7.05 -31.51
N LEU A 538 -5.82 7.16 -32.71
CA LEU A 538 -6.14 8.46 -33.32
C LEU A 538 -7.32 9.12 -32.58
N ASN A 539 -7.15 10.39 -32.19
CA ASN A 539 -8.18 11.23 -31.54
C ASN A 539 -8.79 10.59 -30.28
N ASP A 540 -8.00 9.83 -29.50
CA ASP A 540 -8.46 9.25 -28.25
C ASP A 540 -8.32 10.27 -27.11
N GLU A 541 -9.44 10.61 -26.46
CA GLU A 541 -9.48 11.62 -25.39
C GLU A 541 -8.57 11.26 -24.20
N ASN A 542 -8.33 9.98 -23.94
CA ASN A 542 -7.45 9.50 -22.87
C ASN A 542 -6.04 9.16 -23.38
N ASN A 543 -5.63 9.62 -24.56
CA ASN A 543 -4.28 9.40 -25.11
C ASN A 543 -3.85 7.92 -25.09
N LYS A 544 -4.78 6.99 -25.36
CA LYS A 544 -4.51 5.54 -25.33
C LYS A 544 -3.60 5.11 -26.48
N TRP A 545 -2.59 4.32 -26.16
CA TRP A 545 -1.75 3.63 -27.14
C TRP A 545 -2.11 2.16 -27.15
N VAL A 546 -2.11 1.57 -28.34
CA VAL A 546 -2.50 0.18 -28.56
C VAL A 546 -1.29 -0.66 -28.92
N SER A 547 -1.34 -1.91 -28.49
CA SER A 547 -0.37 -2.94 -28.86
C SER A 547 -0.65 -3.48 -30.26
N PHE A 548 0.28 -4.27 -30.78
CA PHE A 548 0.12 -4.90 -32.09
C PHE A 548 -1.16 -5.79 -32.19
N PRO A 549 -1.48 -6.66 -31.22
CA PRO A 549 -2.75 -7.41 -31.23
C PRO A 549 -4.00 -6.53 -31.21
N GLU A 550 -3.95 -5.42 -30.48
CA GLU A 550 -5.06 -4.47 -30.33
C GLU A 550 -5.23 -3.56 -31.54
N GLY A 551 -4.16 -3.27 -32.29
CA GLY A 551 -4.15 -2.31 -33.39
C GLY A 551 -5.13 -2.63 -34.52
N SER A 552 -5.48 -3.91 -34.70
CA SER A 552 -6.51 -4.33 -35.65
C SER A 552 -7.92 -3.81 -35.32
N ARG A 553 -8.19 -3.57 -34.03
CA ARG A 553 -9.48 -3.12 -33.46
C ARG A 553 -9.55 -1.61 -33.20
N ALA A 554 -8.46 -0.88 -33.42
CA ALA A 554 -8.33 0.53 -33.03
C ALA A 554 -8.77 1.53 -34.12
N ASN A 555 -9.57 1.10 -35.10
CA ASN A 555 -10.23 1.94 -36.13
C ASN A 555 -9.31 2.88 -36.94
N TYR A 556 -8.05 2.52 -37.19
CA TYR A 556 -7.16 3.27 -38.10
C TYR A 556 -7.66 3.25 -39.55
N VAL A 557 -7.50 4.36 -40.28
CA VAL A 557 -7.99 4.52 -41.66
C VAL A 557 -6.83 4.66 -42.66
N GLY A 558 -6.99 4.12 -43.87
CA GLY A 558 -6.08 4.33 -45.00
C GLY A 558 -4.64 3.87 -44.73
N LYS A 559 -3.67 4.76 -45.01
CA LYS A 559 -2.23 4.47 -44.90
C LYS A 559 -1.78 4.16 -43.47
N ASP A 560 -2.42 4.76 -42.47
CA ASP A 560 -2.07 4.56 -41.06
C ASP A 560 -2.48 3.16 -40.58
N SER A 561 -3.62 2.66 -41.06
CA SER A 561 -4.07 1.28 -40.79
C SER A 561 -3.08 0.24 -41.31
N LEU A 562 -2.58 0.45 -42.53
CA LEU A 562 -1.56 -0.41 -43.12
C LEU A 562 -0.25 -0.34 -42.33
N PHE A 563 0.19 0.86 -41.94
CA PHE A 563 1.40 1.06 -41.17
C PHE A 563 1.35 0.34 -39.82
N VAL A 564 0.29 0.51 -39.03
CA VAL A 564 0.15 -0.15 -37.71
C VAL A 564 0.13 -1.68 -37.85
N ARG A 565 -0.54 -2.21 -38.89
CA ARG A 565 -0.65 -3.66 -39.12
C ARG A 565 0.63 -4.30 -39.66
N GLN A 566 1.46 -3.57 -40.38
CA GLN A 566 2.62 -4.15 -41.08
C GLN A 566 3.98 -3.76 -40.50
N SER A 567 4.10 -2.62 -39.83
CA SER A 567 5.41 -2.11 -39.37
C SER A 567 6.13 -3.05 -38.40
N LEU A 568 5.46 -3.59 -37.38
CA LEU A 568 6.13 -4.53 -36.45
C LEU A 568 6.51 -5.87 -37.11
N PRO A 569 5.64 -6.57 -37.88
CA PRO A 569 6.03 -7.78 -38.61
C PRO A 569 7.18 -7.56 -39.59
N ILE A 570 7.16 -6.44 -40.33
CA ILE A 570 8.25 -6.10 -41.25
C ILE A 570 9.53 -5.81 -40.46
N TYR A 571 9.45 -5.10 -39.34
CA TYR A 571 10.60 -4.82 -38.48
C TYR A 571 11.25 -6.11 -37.96
N ILE A 572 10.46 -7.06 -37.46
CA ILE A 572 10.95 -8.37 -37.00
C ILE A 572 11.69 -9.11 -38.13
N ARG A 573 11.13 -9.12 -39.34
CA ARG A 573 11.78 -9.74 -40.51
C ARG A 573 13.08 -9.02 -40.89
N LEU A 574 13.08 -7.69 -40.93
CA LEU A 574 14.28 -6.90 -41.23
C LEU A 574 15.36 -7.09 -40.17
N LEU A 575 14.98 -7.26 -38.90
CA LEU A 575 15.88 -7.55 -37.80
C LEU A 575 16.55 -8.92 -37.97
N GLN A 576 15.78 -9.95 -38.34
CA GLN A 576 16.30 -11.28 -38.67
C GLN A 576 17.30 -11.25 -39.83
N ASP A 577 16.98 -10.52 -40.91
CA ASP A 577 17.87 -10.35 -42.06
C ASP A 577 19.12 -9.53 -41.70
N ALA A 578 18.98 -8.49 -40.87
CA ALA A 578 20.06 -7.65 -40.41
C ALA A 578 21.08 -8.42 -39.57
N LYS A 579 20.64 -9.34 -38.70
CA LYS A 579 21.54 -10.22 -37.93
C LYS A 579 22.39 -11.12 -38.82
N ARG A 580 21.81 -11.67 -39.90
CA ARG A 580 22.52 -12.53 -40.85
C ARG A 580 23.52 -11.76 -41.72
N THR A 581 23.18 -10.53 -42.09
CA THR A 581 23.98 -9.70 -43.02
C THR A 581 24.88 -8.68 -42.31
N ASN A 582 24.72 -8.54 -40.99
CA ASN A 582 25.31 -7.49 -40.15
C ASN A 582 25.00 -6.06 -40.63
N ASN A 583 23.82 -5.84 -41.25
CA ASN A 583 23.39 -4.55 -41.76
C ASN A 583 21.99 -4.19 -41.25
N TYR A 584 21.93 -3.27 -40.28
CA TYR A 584 20.70 -2.85 -39.61
C TYR A 584 20.01 -1.63 -40.26
N THR A 585 20.54 -1.09 -41.36
CA THR A 585 20.09 0.18 -41.95
C THR A 585 18.57 0.22 -42.23
N GLU A 586 18.00 -0.83 -42.79
CA GLU A 586 16.56 -0.87 -43.10
C GLU A 586 15.69 -1.07 -41.84
N ALA A 587 16.18 -1.85 -40.87
CA ALA A 587 15.51 -2.00 -39.58
C ALA A 587 15.49 -0.67 -38.81
N ASP A 588 16.61 0.08 -38.81
CA ASP A 588 16.73 1.41 -38.22
C ASP A 588 15.78 2.42 -38.87
N LYS A 589 15.67 2.40 -40.21
CA LYS A 589 14.73 3.27 -40.94
C LYS A 589 13.27 3.00 -40.54
N LEU A 590 12.88 1.73 -40.43
CA LEU A 590 11.51 1.38 -40.06
C LEU A 590 11.22 1.75 -38.60
N LEU A 591 12.15 1.47 -37.69
CA LEU A 591 12.07 1.87 -36.30
C LEU A 591 11.96 3.40 -36.15
N ALA A 592 12.76 4.17 -36.91
CA ALA A 592 12.63 5.62 -36.98
C ALA A 592 11.26 6.07 -37.52
N GLY A 593 10.67 5.31 -38.45
CA GLY A 593 9.30 5.49 -38.92
C GLY A 593 8.27 5.33 -37.80
N ILE A 594 8.41 4.30 -36.97
CA ILE A 594 7.53 4.09 -35.80
C ILE A 594 7.67 5.25 -34.81
N LYS A 595 8.91 5.68 -34.50
CA LYS A 595 9.14 6.85 -33.63
C LYS A 595 8.49 8.13 -34.17
N LYS A 596 8.57 8.36 -35.48
CA LYS A 596 7.89 9.50 -36.13
C LYS A 596 6.36 9.41 -36.03
N PHE A 597 5.81 8.19 -36.15
CA PHE A 597 4.38 7.96 -35.95
C PHE A 597 3.97 8.29 -34.51
N GLN A 598 4.75 7.84 -33.51
CA GLN A 598 4.54 8.16 -32.09
C GLN A 598 4.57 9.66 -31.83
N GLN A 599 5.57 10.36 -32.37
CA GLN A 599 5.72 11.81 -32.21
C GLN A 599 4.58 12.60 -32.87
N LYS A 600 4.08 12.12 -34.01
CA LYS A 600 3.00 12.80 -34.75
C LYS A 600 1.64 12.63 -34.09
N TYR A 601 1.31 11.41 -33.65
CA TYR A 601 -0.04 11.07 -33.19
C TYR A 601 -0.18 10.96 -31.67
N GLY A 602 0.93 11.01 -30.92
CA GLY A 602 0.97 10.96 -29.46
C GLY A 602 1.72 12.14 -28.85
N GLU A 603 1.80 13.28 -29.55
CA GLU A 603 2.60 14.46 -29.16
C GLU A 603 2.34 14.92 -27.72
N GLU A 604 1.07 14.91 -27.28
CA GLU A 604 0.65 15.39 -25.95
C GLU A 604 1.32 14.64 -24.79
N VAL A 605 1.53 13.34 -24.95
CA VAL A 605 2.07 12.46 -23.90
C VAL A 605 3.49 11.98 -24.20
N TYR A 606 4.04 12.29 -25.37
CA TYR A 606 5.36 11.83 -25.80
C TYR A 606 6.48 12.53 -24.98
N PRO A 607 7.34 11.79 -24.25
CA PRO A 607 8.42 12.41 -23.48
C PRO A 607 9.44 13.14 -24.35
N ASN A 608 9.95 14.28 -23.88
CA ASN A 608 11.01 14.99 -24.61
C ASN A 608 12.30 14.14 -24.73
N LYS A 609 13.15 14.46 -25.72
CA LYS A 609 14.37 13.68 -26.02
C LYS A 609 15.35 13.61 -24.84
N GLU A 610 15.47 14.70 -24.08
CA GLU A 610 16.37 14.80 -22.93
C GLU A 610 15.93 13.88 -21.79
N LYS A 611 14.62 13.81 -21.49
CA LYS A 611 14.03 12.91 -20.49
C LYS A 611 14.21 11.45 -20.86
N ILE A 612 14.03 11.11 -22.15
CA ILE A 612 14.28 9.75 -22.66
C ILE A 612 15.75 9.36 -22.45
N ALA A 613 16.68 10.20 -22.90
CA ALA A 613 18.11 9.94 -22.77
C ALA A 613 18.55 9.85 -21.30
N LEU A 614 18.02 10.73 -20.44
CA LEU A 614 18.29 10.73 -19.01
C LEU A 614 17.77 9.45 -18.34
N GLU A 615 16.55 9.01 -18.66
CA GLU A 615 15.97 7.81 -18.05
C GLU A 615 16.73 6.54 -18.44
N ILE A 616 17.09 6.41 -19.73
CA ILE A 616 17.95 5.30 -20.20
C ILE A 616 19.28 5.32 -19.45
N THR A 617 19.93 6.49 -19.37
CA THR A 617 21.22 6.64 -18.69
C THR A 617 21.11 6.34 -17.20
N TYR A 618 20.05 6.81 -16.54
CA TYR A 618 19.77 6.56 -15.12
C TYR A 618 19.65 5.05 -14.84
N ASN A 619 18.90 4.34 -15.68
CA ASN A 619 18.72 2.89 -15.57
C ASN A 619 20.02 2.12 -15.84
N LYS A 620 20.80 2.49 -16.86
CA LYS A 620 22.12 1.89 -17.14
C LYS A 620 23.14 2.15 -16.02
N LEU A 621 23.13 3.35 -15.44
CA LEU A 621 24.09 3.72 -14.40
C LEU A 621 23.84 3.02 -13.07
N GLN A 622 22.58 2.70 -12.74
CA GLN A 622 22.19 2.07 -11.45
C GLN A 622 22.81 2.79 -10.25
N ILE A 623 22.60 4.11 -10.20
CA ILE A 623 23.31 5.03 -9.30
C ILE A 623 23.27 4.54 -7.85
N PHE A 624 22.09 4.21 -7.32
CA PHE A 624 21.91 3.84 -5.92
C PHE A 624 22.56 2.48 -5.56
N LYS A 625 22.57 1.52 -6.49
CA LYS A 625 23.22 0.22 -6.32
C LYS A 625 24.73 0.36 -6.23
N LYS A 626 25.31 1.18 -7.11
CA LYS A 626 26.74 1.52 -7.08
C LYS A 626 27.10 2.34 -5.85
N LEU A 627 26.25 3.29 -5.46
CA LEU A 627 26.44 4.05 -4.21
C LEU A 627 26.46 3.13 -2.99
N ALA A 628 25.58 2.14 -2.88
CA ALA A 628 25.61 1.17 -1.78
C ALA A 628 26.99 0.49 -1.67
N LYS A 629 27.54 0.01 -2.80
CA LYS A 629 28.86 -0.63 -2.86
C LYS A 629 29.98 0.34 -2.50
N TYR A 630 30.01 1.54 -3.09
CA TYR A 630 31.09 2.50 -2.87
C TYR A 630 31.07 3.12 -1.48
N TYR A 631 29.89 3.45 -0.94
CA TYR A 631 29.77 3.83 0.47
C TYR A 631 30.24 2.68 1.38
N GLY A 632 29.90 1.44 1.04
CA GLY A 632 30.38 0.24 1.73
C GLY A 632 31.91 0.19 1.80
N TYR A 633 32.59 0.19 0.65
CA TYR A 633 34.05 0.16 0.59
C TYR A 633 34.68 1.34 1.35
N VAL A 634 34.24 2.57 1.07
CA VAL A 634 34.78 3.76 1.72
C VAL A 634 34.55 3.71 3.23
N SER A 635 33.41 3.22 3.70
CA SER A 635 33.11 3.11 5.13
C SER A 635 34.03 2.14 5.85
N VAL A 636 34.35 0.98 5.26
CA VAL A 636 35.25 -0.01 5.86
C VAL A 636 36.65 0.58 6.03
N PHE A 637 37.19 1.20 4.97
CA PHE A 637 38.48 1.90 5.06
C PHE A 637 38.43 3.06 6.05
N LEU A 638 37.37 3.86 6.03
CA LEU A 638 37.23 5.03 6.89
C LEU A 638 37.11 4.63 8.36
N ILE A 639 36.34 3.59 8.71
CA ILE A 639 36.25 3.04 10.06
C ILE A 639 37.63 2.54 10.51
N PHE A 640 38.31 1.75 9.67
CA PHE A 640 39.65 1.23 9.98
C PHE A 640 40.64 2.37 10.29
N PHE A 641 40.76 3.35 9.40
CA PHE A 641 41.69 4.47 9.59
C PHE A 641 41.29 5.41 10.73
N VAL A 642 39.99 5.58 11.02
CA VAL A 642 39.55 6.37 12.18
C VAL A 642 39.84 5.63 13.49
N ILE A 643 39.64 4.31 13.56
CA ILE A 643 40.03 3.52 14.73
C ILE A 643 41.55 3.58 14.92
N LEU A 644 42.32 3.40 13.85
CA LEU A 644 43.77 3.58 13.88
C LEU A 644 44.15 4.98 14.39
N GLN A 645 43.46 6.02 13.94
CA GLN A 645 43.70 7.41 14.37
C GLN A 645 43.50 7.59 15.89
N ILE A 646 42.56 6.88 16.52
CA ILE A 646 42.35 6.96 17.98
C ILE A 646 43.58 6.49 18.75
N PHE A 647 44.29 5.50 18.21
CA PHE A 647 45.49 4.93 18.82
C PHE A 647 46.80 5.54 18.31
N ASN A 648 46.81 6.05 17.07
CA ASN A 648 47.98 6.45 16.31
C ASN A 648 47.74 7.75 15.51
N ASP A 649 48.28 8.88 15.98
CA ASP A 649 48.02 10.22 15.44
C ASP A 649 48.93 10.62 14.24
N LYS A 650 49.38 9.67 13.42
CA LYS A 650 50.26 9.97 12.27
C LYS A 650 49.55 10.87 11.24
N LYS A 651 50.24 11.91 10.74
CA LYS A 651 49.69 12.87 9.74
C LYS A 651 49.18 12.19 8.46
N TRP A 652 49.83 11.12 8.00
CA TRP A 652 49.37 10.38 6.82
C TRP A 652 48.01 9.70 7.07
N ILE A 653 47.77 9.15 8.26
CA ILE A 653 46.47 8.59 8.66
C ILE A 653 45.42 9.70 8.62
N ALA A 654 45.72 10.87 9.19
CA ALA A 654 44.80 12.01 9.15
C ALA A 654 44.52 12.50 7.71
N ASN A 655 45.52 12.48 6.82
CA ASN A 655 45.34 12.84 5.41
C ASN A 655 44.50 11.80 4.66
N VAL A 656 44.72 10.51 4.90
CA VAL A 656 43.90 9.42 4.35
C VAL A 656 42.45 9.54 4.83
N VAL A 657 42.23 9.79 6.13
CA VAL A 657 40.88 10.03 6.68
C VAL A 657 40.22 11.23 5.99
N LYS A 658 40.93 12.36 5.80
CA LYS A 658 40.39 13.52 5.08
C LYS A 658 40.07 13.20 3.62
N PHE A 659 40.93 12.43 2.95
CA PHE A 659 40.71 11.99 1.56
C PHE A 659 39.47 11.10 1.44
N LEU A 660 39.32 10.11 2.32
CA LEU A 660 38.13 9.24 2.38
C LEU A 660 36.85 10.01 2.73
N ILE A 661 36.94 11.03 3.61
CA ILE A 661 35.81 11.95 3.85
C ILE A 661 35.51 12.77 2.59
N GLY A 662 36.51 13.21 1.84
CA GLY A 662 36.35 13.88 0.55
C GLY A 662 35.61 13.00 -0.46
N ILE A 663 35.98 11.72 -0.57
CA ILE A 663 35.25 10.73 -1.39
C ILE A 663 33.82 10.57 -0.88
N THR A 664 33.61 10.49 0.43
CA THR A 664 32.26 10.40 1.02
C THR A 664 31.39 11.59 0.60
N ILE A 665 31.93 12.81 0.59
CA ILE A 665 31.22 14.01 0.14
C ILE A 665 30.92 13.95 -1.37
N LEU A 666 31.84 13.44 -2.18
CA LEU A 666 31.61 13.22 -3.61
C LEU A 666 30.47 12.21 -3.85
N LEU A 667 30.49 11.08 -3.14
CA LEU A 667 29.41 10.08 -3.19
C LEU A 667 28.07 10.68 -2.75
N PHE A 668 28.08 11.60 -1.78
CA PHE A 668 26.88 12.33 -1.36
C PHE A 668 26.37 13.28 -2.44
N GLY A 669 27.26 13.95 -3.18
CA GLY A 669 26.90 14.71 -4.37
C GLY A 669 26.24 13.85 -5.46
N ILE A 670 26.80 12.67 -5.74
CA ILE A 670 26.21 11.70 -6.69
C ILE A 670 24.85 11.20 -6.19
N HIS A 671 24.68 11.02 -4.88
CA HIS A 671 23.40 10.65 -4.27
C HIS A 671 22.34 11.73 -4.54
N ILE A 672 22.67 13.00 -4.33
CA ILE A 672 21.78 14.14 -4.65
C ILE A 672 21.41 14.15 -6.13
N LEU A 673 22.40 14.01 -7.02
CA LEU A 673 22.15 13.98 -8.46
C LEU A 673 21.24 12.81 -8.85
N GLY A 674 21.41 11.63 -8.26
CA GLY A 674 20.54 10.48 -8.49
C GLY A 674 19.09 10.74 -8.08
N LEU A 675 18.85 11.41 -6.94
CA LEU A 675 17.51 11.79 -6.51
C LEU A 675 16.89 12.86 -7.43
N LEU A 676 17.66 13.88 -7.82
CA LEU A 676 17.22 14.92 -8.76
C LEU A 676 16.87 14.35 -10.13
N SER A 677 17.70 13.45 -10.66
CA SER A 677 17.39 12.76 -11.93
C SER A 677 16.09 11.96 -11.82
N ARG A 678 15.89 11.23 -10.71
CA ARG A 678 14.66 10.46 -10.49
C ARG A 678 13.42 11.36 -10.38
N TRP A 679 13.55 12.51 -9.71
CA TRP A 679 12.48 13.52 -9.64
C TRP A 679 12.11 14.00 -11.06
N TYR A 680 13.09 14.41 -11.86
CA TYR A 680 12.82 14.89 -13.22
C TYR A 680 12.21 13.81 -14.12
N ILE A 681 12.66 12.55 -14.01
CA ILE A 681 12.11 11.41 -14.78
C ILE A 681 10.67 11.12 -14.38
N SER A 682 10.39 11.00 -13.08
CA SER A 682 9.05 10.66 -12.60
C SER A 682 8.04 11.81 -12.72
N GLY A 683 8.51 13.06 -12.77
CA GLY A 683 7.67 14.25 -12.67
C GLY A 683 7.25 14.57 -11.23
N ASN A 684 7.61 13.73 -10.26
CA ASN A 684 7.14 13.77 -8.88
C ASN A 684 8.29 13.65 -7.89
N ALA A 685 8.05 14.03 -6.63
CA ALA A 685 9.09 14.00 -5.62
C ALA A 685 9.53 12.55 -5.30
N PRO A 686 10.84 12.26 -5.17
CA PRO A 686 11.39 10.90 -5.08
C PRO A 686 11.29 10.32 -3.65
N TRP A 687 10.09 10.33 -3.09
CA TRP A 687 9.70 9.68 -1.82
C TRP A 687 8.22 9.24 -1.87
N SER A 688 7.73 8.91 -3.06
CA SER A 688 6.33 8.53 -3.29
C SER A 688 6.03 7.07 -2.94
N ASN A 689 7.06 6.20 -2.99
CA ASN A 689 6.95 4.78 -2.70
C ASN A 689 8.01 4.31 -1.69
N ALA A 690 7.94 3.04 -1.30
CA ALA A 690 8.80 2.46 -0.27
C ALA A 690 10.29 2.45 -0.65
N TYR A 691 10.62 2.14 -1.92
CA TYR A 691 12.00 2.18 -2.42
C TYR A 691 12.55 3.60 -2.38
N GLU A 692 11.80 4.56 -2.91
CA GLU A 692 12.12 5.98 -2.94
C GLU A 692 12.31 6.58 -1.54
N SER A 693 11.44 6.20 -0.61
CA SER A 693 11.55 6.61 0.78
C SER A 693 12.82 6.09 1.44
N ILE A 694 13.24 4.84 1.20
CA ILE A 694 14.48 4.28 1.80
C ILE A 694 15.74 4.95 1.25
N ILE A 695 15.82 5.21 -0.05
CA ILE A 695 16.95 5.96 -0.63
C ILE A 695 16.98 7.40 -0.08
N TYR A 696 15.82 8.02 0.15
CA TYR A 696 15.72 9.33 0.78
C TYR A 696 16.13 9.31 2.26
N VAL A 697 15.78 8.27 3.03
CA VAL A 697 16.29 8.07 4.40
C VAL A 697 17.81 7.94 4.39
N ALA A 698 18.39 7.15 3.48
CA ALA A 698 19.85 7.02 3.37
C ALA A 698 20.51 8.38 3.08
N TRP A 699 19.92 9.19 2.19
CA TRP A 699 20.37 10.55 1.94
C TRP A 699 20.28 11.43 3.21
N ALA A 700 19.16 11.40 3.93
CA ALA A 700 18.98 12.18 5.17
C ALA A 700 19.98 11.74 6.25
N THR A 701 20.19 10.43 6.45
CA THR A 701 21.19 9.89 7.37
C THR A 701 22.58 10.44 7.06
N MET A 702 22.99 10.42 5.79
CA MET A 702 24.30 10.95 5.38
C MET A 702 24.37 12.47 5.54
N LEU A 703 23.30 13.21 5.19
CA LEU A 703 23.22 14.67 5.36
C LEU A 703 23.47 15.07 6.80
N PHE A 704 22.73 14.49 7.75
CA PHE A 704 22.89 14.77 9.18
C PHE A 704 24.21 14.24 9.72
N GLY A 705 24.68 13.10 9.21
CA GLY A 705 26.02 12.56 9.47
C GLY A 705 27.13 13.54 9.12
N LEU A 706 27.09 14.16 7.94
CA LEU A 706 28.03 15.20 7.53
C LEU A 706 27.83 16.49 8.32
N ALA A 707 26.58 16.90 8.58
CA ALA A 707 26.26 18.14 9.30
C ALA A 707 26.78 18.14 10.75
N PHE A 708 26.56 17.06 11.50
CA PHE A 708 27.05 16.93 12.88
C PHE A 708 28.46 16.34 12.96
N GLY A 709 28.86 15.54 11.98
CA GLY A 709 30.16 14.89 11.88
C GLY A 709 31.29 15.79 11.39
N ARG A 710 31.06 17.06 11.01
CA ARG A 710 32.10 18.01 10.55
C ARG A 710 33.36 18.08 11.43
N LYS A 711 33.23 17.70 12.71
CA LYS A 711 34.32 17.72 13.71
C LYS A 711 34.62 16.35 14.31
N SER A 712 33.94 15.30 13.85
CA SER A 712 34.04 13.93 14.36
C SER A 712 34.15 12.95 13.19
N SER A 713 35.38 12.56 12.83
CA SER A 713 35.61 11.57 11.76
C SER A 713 34.93 10.24 12.05
N LEU A 714 34.78 9.87 13.33
CA LEU A 714 34.07 8.65 13.76
C LEU A 714 32.57 8.72 13.51
N THR A 715 31.96 9.91 13.66
CA THR A 715 30.56 10.12 13.28
C THR A 715 30.39 9.94 11.78
N ILE A 716 31.25 10.54 10.97
CA ILE A 716 31.19 10.39 9.50
C ILE A 716 31.37 8.92 9.12
N ALA A 717 32.37 8.23 9.66
CA ALA A 717 32.62 6.81 9.41
C ALA A 717 31.39 5.93 9.71
N ALA A 718 30.79 6.12 10.89
CA ALA A 718 29.61 5.40 11.32
C ALA A 718 28.39 5.69 10.41
N THR A 719 28.20 6.95 10.01
CA THR A 719 27.12 7.32 9.09
C THR A 719 27.30 6.81 7.67
N THR A 720 28.52 6.82 7.16
CA THR A 720 28.85 6.29 5.83
C THR A 720 28.53 4.79 5.79
N PHE A 721 28.89 4.06 6.85
CA PHE A 721 28.56 2.64 6.98
C PHE A 721 27.05 2.42 7.04
N LEU A 722 26.33 3.16 7.89
CA LEU A 722 24.87 3.01 7.98
C LEU A 722 24.16 3.35 6.67
N THR A 723 24.61 4.41 5.97
CA THR A 723 24.09 4.79 4.65
C THR A 723 24.29 3.67 3.63
N ALA A 724 25.46 3.01 3.65
CA ALA A 724 25.71 1.84 2.80
C ALA A 724 24.75 0.69 3.11
N VAL A 725 24.50 0.41 4.39
CA VAL A 725 23.56 -0.65 4.82
C VAL A 725 22.13 -0.33 4.39
N ILE A 726 21.65 0.90 4.59
CA ILE A 726 20.30 1.32 4.20
C ILE A 726 20.13 1.21 2.68
N LEU A 727 21.11 1.69 1.89
CA LEU A 727 21.07 1.55 0.43
C LEU A 727 21.15 0.08 -0.02
N ALA A 728 21.96 -0.76 0.64
CA ALA A 728 22.04 -2.18 0.32
C ALA A 728 20.71 -2.91 0.61
N PHE A 729 20.01 -2.50 1.66
CA PHE A 729 18.67 -3.01 2.00
C PHE A 729 17.63 -2.61 0.95
N ALA A 730 17.72 -1.40 0.39
CA ALA A 730 16.83 -0.92 -0.68
C ALA A 730 16.91 -1.74 -1.98
N HIS A 731 18.03 -2.44 -2.23
CA HIS A 731 18.25 -3.24 -3.46
C HIS A 731 18.06 -4.74 -3.26
N GLN A 732 17.48 -5.14 -2.13
CA GLN A 732 17.05 -6.53 -1.95
C GLN A 732 15.75 -6.76 -2.72
N ASN A 733 15.52 -8.00 -3.18
CA ASN A 733 14.50 -8.40 -4.15
C ASN A 733 13.01 -8.17 -3.77
N TRP A 734 12.74 -7.55 -2.62
CA TRP A 734 11.40 -7.31 -2.07
C TRP A 734 10.90 -5.87 -2.29
N LEU A 735 11.76 -4.97 -2.78
CA LEU A 735 11.40 -3.59 -3.12
C LEU A 735 11.54 -3.38 -4.62
N ASP A 736 10.51 -2.83 -5.26
CA ASP A 736 10.55 -2.51 -6.68
C ASP A 736 11.12 -1.09 -6.91
N PRO A 737 12.27 -0.94 -7.61
CA PRO A 737 12.81 0.37 -7.93
C PRO A 737 12.12 1.05 -9.12
N GLU A 738 11.06 0.44 -9.67
CA GLU A 738 10.22 1.03 -10.73
C GLU A 738 9.75 2.45 -10.37
N ILE A 739 9.67 3.29 -11.40
CA ILE A 739 9.05 4.61 -11.32
C ILE A 739 7.59 4.42 -11.75
N ALA A 740 6.67 4.44 -10.78
CA ALA A 740 5.24 4.29 -11.01
C ALA A 740 4.52 5.65 -11.04
N ASN A 741 3.28 5.66 -11.53
CA ASN A 741 2.40 6.82 -11.42
C ASN A 741 2.00 7.08 -9.96
N LEU A 742 1.71 8.33 -9.62
CA LEU A 742 1.26 8.70 -8.28
C LEU A 742 -0.18 8.24 -8.03
N VAL A 743 -0.52 8.00 -6.77
CA VAL A 743 -1.92 7.88 -6.35
C VAL A 743 -2.50 9.30 -6.23
N PRO A 744 -3.76 9.56 -6.65
CA PRO A 744 -4.35 10.90 -6.69
C PRO A 744 -4.17 11.73 -5.40
N VAL A 745 -4.33 11.10 -4.24
CA VAL A 745 -4.18 11.77 -2.93
C VAL A 745 -2.78 12.35 -2.70
N LEU A 746 -1.75 11.71 -3.27
CA LEU A 746 -0.36 12.13 -3.13
C LEU A 746 0.03 13.25 -4.11
N ASN A 747 -0.81 13.56 -5.10
CA ASN A 747 -0.57 14.64 -6.05
C ASN A 747 -0.93 15.99 -5.41
N SER A 748 -0.14 16.41 -4.43
CA SER A 748 -0.37 17.62 -3.65
C SER A 748 0.93 18.20 -3.10
N TRP A 749 0.89 19.48 -2.74
CA TRP A 749 2.03 20.15 -2.11
C TRP A 749 2.39 19.53 -0.75
N TRP A 750 1.44 18.84 -0.11
CA TRP A 750 1.66 18.12 1.15
C TRP A 750 2.67 16.99 1.02
N LEU A 751 2.74 16.31 -0.13
CA LEU A 751 3.80 15.34 -0.41
C LEU A 751 5.19 15.99 -0.28
N LEU A 752 5.35 17.24 -0.71
CA LEU A 752 6.63 17.95 -0.68
C LEU A 752 7.04 18.39 0.73
N VAL A 753 6.08 18.69 1.60
CA VAL A 753 6.36 19.32 2.91
C VAL A 753 6.20 18.32 4.06
N HIS A 754 5.06 17.64 4.16
CA HIS A 754 4.77 16.71 5.25
C HIS A 754 5.55 15.39 5.12
N VAL A 755 5.44 14.72 3.96
CA VAL A 755 6.07 13.40 3.80
C VAL A 755 7.59 13.52 3.83
N SER A 756 8.15 14.57 3.21
CA SER A 756 9.59 14.82 3.22
C SER A 756 10.14 15.04 4.64
N ILE A 757 9.48 15.83 5.49
CA ILE A 757 10.00 16.12 6.83
C ILE A 757 9.91 14.90 7.76
N ILE A 758 8.83 14.09 7.67
CA ILE A 758 8.72 12.85 8.44
C ILE A 758 9.79 11.85 8.01
N VAL A 759 9.91 11.57 6.71
CA VAL A 759 10.87 10.56 6.24
C VAL A 759 12.30 11.03 6.49
N ALA A 760 12.59 12.32 6.33
CA ALA A 760 13.89 12.89 6.67
C ALA A 760 14.21 12.80 8.19
N SER A 761 13.20 12.81 9.06
CA SER A 761 13.39 12.66 10.52
C SER A 761 13.98 11.30 10.92
N TYR A 762 13.79 10.27 10.08
CA TYR A 762 14.40 8.96 10.29
C TYR A 762 15.92 9.00 10.13
N GLY A 763 16.45 9.97 9.38
CA GLY A 763 17.89 10.20 9.20
C GLY A 763 18.61 10.46 10.54
N PRO A 764 18.23 11.51 11.31
CA PRO A 764 18.78 11.79 12.64
C PRO A 764 18.55 10.66 13.66
N PHE A 765 17.43 9.93 13.61
CA PHE A 765 17.23 8.77 14.50
C PHE A 765 18.15 7.60 14.14
N SER A 766 18.34 7.32 12.85
CA SER A 766 19.31 6.35 12.34
C SER A 766 20.74 6.71 12.78
N LEU A 767 21.08 8.01 12.70
CA LEU A 767 22.33 8.55 13.23
C LEU A 767 22.45 8.30 14.75
N GLY A 768 21.40 8.58 15.52
CA GLY A 768 21.39 8.33 16.96
C GLY A 768 21.62 6.86 17.31
N MET A 769 20.99 5.93 16.57
CA MET A 769 21.18 4.49 16.72
C MET A 769 22.64 4.08 16.52
N ILE A 770 23.24 4.42 15.36
CA ILE A 770 24.61 3.97 15.08
C ILE A 770 25.63 4.61 16.02
N LEU A 771 25.43 5.86 16.41
CA LEU A 771 26.27 6.51 17.42
C LEU A 771 26.12 5.87 18.80
N GLY A 772 24.90 5.45 19.16
CA GLY A 772 24.65 4.63 20.35
C GLY A 772 25.46 3.33 20.32
N ILE A 773 25.40 2.58 19.20
CA ILE A 773 26.15 1.33 19.01
C ILE A 773 27.66 1.58 19.16
N VAL A 774 28.19 2.60 18.48
CA VAL A 774 29.62 2.96 18.56
C VAL A 774 30.01 3.36 19.98
N ALA A 775 29.17 4.12 20.71
CA ALA A 775 29.45 4.50 22.08
C ALA A 775 29.48 3.29 23.04
N LEU A 776 28.56 2.33 22.88
CA LEU A 776 28.59 1.08 23.65
C LEU A 776 29.81 0.23 23.30
N PHE A 777 30.17 0.15 22.02
CA PHE A 777 31.37 -0.53 21.56
C PHE A 777 32.65 0.07 22.17
N LEU A 778 32.81 1.40 22.16
CA LEU A 778 33.94 2.05 22.83
C LEU A 778 33.95 1.80 24.35
N THR A 779 32.78 1.75 24.98
CA THR A 779 32.65 1.45 26.41
C THR A 779 33.10 0.01 26.72
N ALA A 780 32.68 -0.95 25.89
CA ALA A 780 33.07 -2.36 25.97
C ALA A 780 34.59 -2.58 25.92
N PHE A 781 35.30 -1.84 25.05
CA PHE A 781 36.76 -1.94 24.89
C PHE A 781 37.57 -0.98 25.78
N THR A 782 36.93 -0.38 26.78
CA THR A 782 37.63 0.47 27.73
C THR A 782 38.52 -0.36 28.67
N THR A 783 39.75 0.11 28.85
CA THR A 783 40.77 -0.38 29.77
C THR A 783 41.34 0.80 30.57
N GLU A 784 42.07 0.53 31.65
CA GLU A 784 42.68 1.60 32.46
C GLU A 784 43.61 2.50 31.64
N LYS A 785 44.38 1.91 30.72
CA LYS A 785 45.35 2.61 29.86
C LYS A 785 44.68 3.55 28.85
N ASN A 786 43.51 3.19 28.31
CA ASN A 786 42.83 3.96 27.25
C ASN A 786 41.64 4.81 27.76
N LYS A 787 41.26 4.68 29.04
CA LYS A 787 40.07 5.30 29.65
C LYS A 787 39.90 6.78 29.32
N LYS A 788 40.96 7.58 29.42
CA LYS A 788 40.92 9.04 29.15
C LYS A 788 40.59 9.35 27.69
N LYS A 789 41.16 8.58 26.74
CA LYS A 789 40.87 8.72 25.30
C LYS A 789 39.45 8.22 24.99
N MET A 790 39.04 7.08 25.55
CA MET A 790 37.70 6.53 25.37
C MET A 790 36.61 7.46 25.91
N ASP A 791 36.79 8.01 27.11
CA ASP A 791 35.81 8.93 27.73
C ASP A 791 35.54 10.16 26.85
N LEU A 792 36.58 10.75 26.26
CA LEU A 792 36.44 11.90 25.38
C LEU A 792 35.66 11.57 24.11
N ASN A 793 35.93 10.43 23.47
CA ASN A 793 35.21 9.98 22.28
C ASN A 793 33.77 9.59 22.59
N ILE A 794 33.52 8.84 23.68
CA ILE A 794 32.18 8.50 24.14
C ILE A 794 31.39 9.78 24.44
N LYS A 795 31.98 10.75 25.14
CA LYS A 795 31.31 12.03 25.44
C LYS A 795 30.94 12.78 24.17
N GLU A 796 31.85 12.83 23.20
CA GLU A 796 31.60 13.48 21.90
C GLU A 796 30.45 12.81 21.16
N ILE A 797 30.51 11.49 20.96
CA ILE A 797 29.49 10.71 20.25
C ILE A 797 28.15 10.81 20.96
N THR A 798 28.11 10.70 22.29
CA THR A 798 26.88 10.86 23.09
C THR A 798 26.30 12.27 22.92
N THR A 799 27.14 13.30 22.85
CA THR A 799 26.70 14.69 22.65
C THR A 799 26.09 14.85 21.26
N ILE A 800 26.72 14.29 20.23
CA ILE A 800 26.21 14.32 18.85
C ILE A 800 24.91 13.51 18.74
N ASN A 801 24.83 12.35 19.39
CA ASN A 801 23.64 11.52 19.48
C ASN A 801 22.47 12.30 20.10
N GLU A 802 22.68 12.98 21.22
CA GLU A 802 21.67 13.84 21.85
C GLU A 802 21.20 14.97 20.93
N MET A 803 22.12 15.60 20.18
CA MET A 803 21.78 16.63 19.19
C MET A 803 20.97 16.05 18.01
N ALA A 804 21.37 14.89 17.49
CA ALA A 804 20.70 14.21 16.38
C ALA A 804 19.28 13.81 16.74
N ILE A 805 19.09 13.12 17.87
CA ILE A 805 17.76 12.71 18.34
C ILE A 805 16.86 13.91 18.63
N THR A 806 17.41 15.01 19.17
CA THR A 806 16.63 16.23 19.39
C THR A 806 16.06 16.76 18.08
N ILE A 807 16.86 16.78 17.00
CA ILE A 807 16.41 17.24 15.69
C ILE A 807 15.45 16.25 15.04
N GLY A 808 15.72 14.94 15.16
CA GLY A 808 14.79 13.90 14.74
C GLY A 808 13.42 14.05 15.40
N LEU A 809 13.38 14.28 16.71
CA LEU A 809 12.13 14.48 17.46
C LEU A 809 11.39 15.74 17.01
N ILE A 810 12.10 16.85 16.80
CA ILE A 810 11.49 18.08 16.28
C ILE A 810 10.89 17.85 14.88
N MET A 811 11.66 17.25 13.97
CA MET A 811 11.19 16.97 12.61
C MET A 811 10.02 16.00 12.59
N LEU A 812 10.06 14.92 13.38
CA LEU A 812 8.99 13.94 13.48
C LEU A 812 7.71 14.58 14.06
N THR A 813 7.85 15.42 15.09
CA THR A 813 6.71 16.09 15.71
C THR A 813 6.07 17.09 14.76
N ILE A 814 6.86 17.99 14.16
CA ILE A 814 6.37 18.95 13.16
C ILE A 814 5.73 18.20 11.99
N GLY A 815 6.39 17.16 11.49
CA GLY A 815 5.86 16.32 10.43
C GLY A 815 4.52 15.68 10.80
N ASN A 816 4.39 15.08 11.99
CA ASN A 816 3.16 14.45 12.43
C ASN A 816 1.98 15.42 12.45
N PHE A 817 2.17 16.64 12.96
CA PHE A 817 1.13 17.67 12.99
C PHE A 817 0.85 18.28 11.62
N LEU A 818 1.85 18.45 10.74
CA LEU A 818 1.62 18.79 9.33
C LEU A 818 0.78 17.73 8.62
N GLY A 819 0.91 16.46 9.03
CA GLY A 819 0.08 15.36 8.55
C GLY A 819 -1.37 15.52 8.98
N GLY A 820 -1.59 15.94 10.23
CA GLY A 820 -2.93 16.27 10.71
C GLY A 820 -3.56 17.48 10.00
N MET A 821 -2.75 18.48 9.61
CA MET A 821 -3.23 19.59 8.76
C MET A 821 -3.61 19.10 7.37
N TRP A 822 -2.77 18.28 6.75
CA TRP A 822 -3.09 17.65 5.47
C TRP A 822 -4.37 16.80 5.56
N ALA A 823 -4.51 15.99 6.61
CA ALA A 823 -5.71 15.19 6.82
C ALA A 823 -6.97 16.06 6.98
N ASN A 824 -6.86 17.21 7.64
CA ASN A 824 -7.97 18.16 7.74
C ASN A 824 -8.34 18.75 6.37
N GLU A 825 -7.35 19.05 5.52
CA GLU A 825 -7.60 19.59 4.17
C GLU A 825 -8.08 18.53 3.16
N SER A 826 -7.73 17.25 3.35
CA SER A 826 -8.15 16.19 2.45
C SER A 826 -9.48 15.54 2.84
N TRP A 827 -9.74 15.35 4.14
CA TRP A 827 -10.87 14.54 4.64
C TRP A 827 -11.68 15.23 5.75
N GLY A 828 -11.33 16.46 6.13
CA GLY A 828 -12.04 17.20 7.17
C GLY A 828 -11.78 16.75 8.60
N ARG A 829 -10.76 15.93 8.86
CA ARG A 829 -10.40 15.47 10.21
C ARG A 829 -8.90 15.51 10.44
N TYR A 830 -8.48 15.88 11.64
CA TYR A 830 -7.06 16.00 11.99
C TYR A 830 -6.37 14.66 12.31
N TRP A 831 -7.14 13.67 12.77
CA TRP A 831 -6.61 12.41 13.26
C TRP A 831 -7.62 11.30 13.07
N GLY A 832 -7.21 10.18 12.49
CA GLY A 832 -8.05 9.02 12.20
C GLY A 832 -7.74 7.79 13.04
N TRP A 833 -6.76 7.86 13.95
CA TRP A 833 -6.23 6.71 14.70
C TRP A 833 -5.73 5.57 13.79
N ASP A 834 -5.31 5.93 12.58
CA ASP A 834 -4.69 4.97 11.66
C ASP A 834 -3.42 4.37 12.33
N PRO A 835 -3.08 3.10 12.06
CA PRO A 835 -1.88 2.50 12.61
C PRO A 835 -0.59 3.34 12.43
N LYS A 836 -0.43 4.06 11.31
CA LYS A 836 0.78 4.90 11.11
C LYS A 836 0.76 6.14 11.99
N GLU A 837 -0.38 6.82 12.07
CA GLU A 837 -0.58 7.98 12.95
C GLU A 837 -0.29 7.60 14.41
N THR A 838 -0.87 6.49 14.86
CA THR A 838 -0.70 5.98 16.22
C THR A 838 0.76 5.63 16.54
N TRP A 839 1.44 4.91 15.65
CA TRP A 839 2.86 4.56 15.85
C TRP A 839 3.81 5.75 15.74
N ALA A 840 3.47 6.76 14.92
CA ALA A 840 4.20 8.03 14.90
C ALA A 840 4.11 8.75 16.24
N LEU A 841 2.92 8.82 16.86
CA LEU A 841 2.75 9.36 18.22
C LEU A 841 3.53 8.55 19.26
N VAL A 842 3.47 7.21 19.21
CA VAL A 842 4.27 6.34 20.09
C VAL A 842 5.76 6.63 19.93
N SER A 843 6.26 6.79 18.71
CA SER A 843 7.66 7.13 18.43
C SER A 843 8.06 8.48 19.03
N ILE A 844 7.19 9.50 18.94
CA ILE A 844 7.39 10.81 19.58
C ILE A 844 7.51 10.62 21.10
N MET A 845 6.60 9.87 21.72
CA MET A 845 6.62 9.62 23.17
C MET A 845 7.89 8.87 23.61
N VAL A 846 8.31 7.85 22.86
CA VAL A 846 9.53 7.09 23.14
C VAL A 846 10.75 8.01 23.09
N TYR A 847 10.93 8.79 22.03
CA TYR A 847 12.11 9.67 21.93
C TYR A 847 12.06 10.88 22.86
N ALA A 848 10.86 11.39 23.17
CA ALA A 848 10.68 12.37 24.24
C ALA A 848 11.15 11.79 25.57
N PHE A 849 10.76 10.56 25.92
CA PHE A 849 11.25 9.87 27.11
C PHE A 849 12.77 9.70 27.10
N VAL A 850 13.36 9.22 25.99
CA VAL A 850 14.82 9.03 25.86
C VAL A 850 15.60 10.31 26.15
N LEU A 851 15.14 11.46 25.62
CA LEU A 851 15.78 12.76 25.88
C LEU A 851 15.59 13.23 27.34
N HIS A 852 14.47 12.89 27.97
CA HIS A 852 14.16 13.30 29.35
C HIS A 852 14.72 12.37 30.43
N MET A 853 15.13 11.14 30.09
CA MET A 853 15.78 10.22 31.04
C MET A 853 16.97 10.85 31.78
N ARG A 854 17.63 11.86 31.18
CA ARG A 854 18.72 12.61 31.82
C ARG A 854 18.31 13.33 33.12
N LEU A 855 17.02 13.59 33.31
CA LEU A 855 16.47 14.25 34.49
C LEU A 855 16.17 13.25 35.62
N ILE A 856 16.06 11.96 35.32
CA ILE A 856 15.70 10.92 36.28
C ILE A 856 16.96 10.41 37.00
N PRO A 857 17.04 10.54 38.34
CA PRO A 857 18.12 9.94 39.13
C PRO A 857 18.16 8.41 38.89
N GLY A 858 19.30 7.90 38.42
CA GLY A 858 19.49 6.48 38.07
C GLY A 858 19.56 6.21 36.57
N LEU A 859 18.81 6.94 35.74
CA LEU A 859 18.82 6.78 34.26
C LEU A 859 19.73 7.79 33.54
N ARG A 860 20.22 8.82 34.24
CA ARG A 860 21.06 9.92 33.69
C ARG A 860 22.46 9.54 33.18
N SER A 861 22.78 8.26 33.03
CA SER A 861 24.11 7.81 32.60
C SER A 861 24.28 7.87 31.07
N ARG A 862 25.51 8.08 30.58
CA ARG A 862 25.80 8.03 29.13
C ARG A 862 25.57 6.63 28.55
N TYR A 863 25.84 5.59 29.34
CA TYR A 863 25.55 4.21 28.93
C TYR A 863 24.05 4.04 28.66
N THR A 864 23.21 4.42 29.63
CA THR A 864 21.76 4.31 29.54
C THR A 864 21.23 5.11 28.36
N PHE A 865 21.67 6.37 28.19
CA PHE A 865 21.25 7.18 27.05
C PHE A 865 21.56 6.53 25.69
N ASN A 866 22.80 6.05 25.50
CA ASN A 866 23.20 5.44 24.23
C ASN A 866 22.51 4.09 23.99
N LEU A 867 22.21 3.31 25.03
CA LEU A 867 21.44 2.07 24.87
C LEU A 867 20.00 2.38 24.44
N TRP A 868 19.34 3.31 25.13
CA TRP A 868 17.96 3.68 24.82
C TRP A 868 17.81 4.41 23.47
N SER A 869 18.85 5.12 23.00
CA SER A 869 18.85 5.63 21.61
C SER A 869 18.82 4.53 20.54
N ILE A 870 19.38 3.35 20.85
CA ILE A 870 19.33 2.18 19.96
C ILE A 870 17.94 1.54 20.04
N LEU A 871 17.46 1.28 21.26
CA LEU A 871 16.16 0.64 21.47
C LEU A 871 15.00 1.50 20.91
N GLY A 872 15.08 2.82 21.07
CA GLY A 872 14.09 3.75 20.52
C GLY A 872 13.96 3.69 19.00
N TYR A 873 15.03 3.31 18.28
CA TYR A 873 14.98 3.13 16.83
C TYR A 873 14.05 1.97 16.42
N GLY A 874 13.81 1.01 17.32
CA GLY A 874 12.80 -0.02 17.13
C GLY A 874 11.39 0.54 16.92
N ALA A 875 11.04 1.66 17.58
CA ALA A 875 9.76 2.32 17.37
C ALA A 875 9.64 2.94 15.96
N ILE A 876 10.75 3.52 15.43
CA ILE A 876 10.80 4.01 14.04
C ILE A 876 10.67 2.87 13.05
N MET A 877 11.34 1.74 13.30
CA MET A 877 11.21 0.55 12.45
C MET A 877 9.80 -0.02 12.48
N MET A 878 9.13 -0.03 13.62
CA MET A 878 7.72 -0.41 13.70
C MET A 878 6.82 0.60 12.97
N THR A 879 7.06 1.91 13.11
CA THR A 879 6.26 2.95 12.43
C THR A 879 6.38 2.87 10.91
N TYR A 880 7.60 2.67 10.41
CA TYR A 880 7.88 2.67 8.97
C TYR A 880 7.71 1.31 8.31
N PHE A 881 8.35 0.25 8.82
CA PHE A 881 8.22 -1.11 8.27
C PHE A 881 7.06 -1.87 8.93
N GLY A 882 6.96 -1.81 10.26
CA GLY A 882 5.96 -2.54 11.02
C GLY A 882 4.53 -2.30 10.54
N VAL A 883 4.14 -1.03 10.41
CA VAL A 883 2.79 -0.68 9.98
C VAL A 883 2.54 -1.03 8.51
N ASN A 884 3.50 -0.80 7.62
CA ASN A 884 3.33 -1.08 6.18
C ASN A 884 3.18 -2.58 5.87
N PHE A 885 3.83 -3.45 6.65
CA PHE A 885 3.88 -4.88 6.36
C PHE A 885 3.04 -5.74 7.30
N TYR A 886 2.83 -5.35 8.56
CA TYR A 886 2.07 -6.17 9.53
C TYR A 886 0.66 -5.65 9.83
N LEU A 887 0.36 -4.39 9.51
CA LEU A 887 -0.92 -3.75 9.81
C LEU A 887 -1.57 -3.21 8.53
N SER A 888 -2.90 -3.15 8.51
CA SER A 888 -3.69 -2.54 7.43
C SER A 888 -4.16 -1.15 7.84
N GLY A 889 -4.14 -0.19 6.93
CA GLY A 889 -4.56 1.19 7.19
C GLY A 889 -4.58 2.04 5.91
N LEU A 890 -5.12 3.26 6.00
CA LEU A 890 -5.24 4.21 4.88
C LEU A 890 -3.89 4.59 4.27
N HIS A 891 -2.82 4.42 5.04
CA HIS A 891 -1.47 4.69 4.58
C HIS A 891 -0.72 3.44 4.08
N SER A 892 -1.35 2.27 4.06
CA SER A 892 -0.66 1.03 3.70
C SER A 892 -0.64 0.83 2.19
N TYR A 893 0.21 1.59 1.52
CA TYR A 893 0.43 1.53 0.06
C TYR A 893 1.13 0.23 -0.40
N ALA A 894 1.44 -0.66 0.54
CA ALA A 894 2.02 -2.00 0.30
C ALA A 894 1.27 -3.10 1.09
N SER A 895 0.08 -2.81 1.62
CA SER A 895 -0.75 -3.77 2.39
C SER A 895 -1.06 -4.99 1.54
N GLY A 896 -0.41 -6.10 1.84
CA GLY A 896 -0.65 -7.41 1.21
C GLY A 896 0.47 -8.40 1.48
N ASP A 897 1.71 -7.91 1.60
CA ASP A 897 2.86 -8.76 1.87
C ASP A 897 3.22 -8.75 3.37
N GLN A 898 2.55 -9.54 4.22
CA GLN A 898 3.07 -9.77 5.57
C GLN A 898 4.43 -10.47 5.48
N VAL A 899 5.53 -9.71 5.45
CA VAL A 899 6.88 -10.28 5.42
C VAL A 899 7.09 -11.00 6.75
N ILE A 900 7.37 -12.30 6.69
CA ILE A 900 7.81 -13.08 7.86
C ILE A 900 8.99 -12.32 8.47
N THR A 901 8.92 -11.98 9.76
CA THR A 901 9.97 -11.20 10.43
C THR A 901 11.33 -11.84 10.15
N PRO A 902 12.22 -11.17 9.40
CA PRO A 902 13.47 -11.81 8.98
C PRO A 902 14.30 -12.23 10.19
N ASN A 903 14.97 -13.38 10.11
CA ASN A 903 15.86 -13.88 11.18
C ASN A 903 16.94 -12.85 11.58
N SER A 904 17.31 -11.94 10.67
CA SER A 904 18.21 -10.81 10.93
C SER A 904 17.74 -9.87 12.05
N VAL A 905 16.42 -9.75 12.29
CA VAL A 905 15.88 -8.98 13.41
C VAL A 905 16.27 -9.60 14.74
N PHE A 906 16.09 -10.92 14.89
CA PHE A 906 16.48 -11.65 16.10
C PHE A 906 17.99 -11.61 16.35
N TYR A 907 18.81 -11.73 15.28
CA TYR A 907 20.26 -11.56 15.40
C TYR A 907 20.64 -10.15 15.83
N SER A 908 19.97 -9.12 15.32
CA SER A 908 20.22 -7.72 15.70
C SER A 908 19.87 -7.45 17.16
N VAL A 909 18.71 -7.94 17.63
CA VAL A 909 18.30 -7.83 19.04
C VAL A 909 19.29 -8.55 19.94
N SER A 910 19.71 -9.76 19.57
CA SER A 910 20.71 -10.55 20.31
C SER A 910 22.06 -9.83 20.37
N PHE A 911 22.53 -9.28 19.25
CA PHE A 911 23.77 -8.51 19.18
C PHE A 911 23.73 -7.28 20.10
N ILE A 912 22.64 -6.51 20.07
CA ILE A 912 22.46 -5.33 20.94
C ILE A 912 22.40 -5.75 22.41
N GLY A 913 21.72 -6.86 22.73
CA GLY A 913 21.66 -7.42 24.08
C GLY A 913 23.04 -7.79 24.62
N ILE A 914 23.82 -8.55 23.85
CA ILE A 914 25.20 -8.94 24.21
C ILE A 914 26.11 -7.72 24.37
N LEU A 915 26.08 -6.80 23.41
CA LEU A 915 26.88 -5.57 23.44
C LEU A 915 26.52 -4.70 24.66
N GLY A 916 25.22 -4.55 24.94
CA GLY A 916 24.71 -3.82 26.10
C GLY A 916 25.21 -4.42 27.41
N VAL A 917 25.04 -5.73 27.61
CA VAL A 917 25.50 -6.43 28.82
C VAL A 917 27.01 -6.27 29.02
N PHE A 918 27.81 -6.48 27.97
CA PHE A 918 29.26 -6.37 28.08
C PHE A 918 29.71 -4.92 28.35
N ALA A 919 29.11 -3.94 27.67
CA ALA A 919 29.35 -2.52 27.92
C ALA A 919 28.92 -2.09 29.32
N TRP A 920 27.86 -2.69 29.88
CA TRP A 920 27.40 -2.40 31.25
C TRP A 920 28.42 -2.79 32.32
N PHE A 921 29.02 -3.98 32.22
CA PHE A 921 30.08 -4.41 33.14
C PHE A 921 31.27 -3.46 33.12
N LYS A 922 31.71 -3.07 31.91
CA LYS A 922 32.80 -2.11 31.72
C LYS A 922 32.44 -0.71 32.21
N HIS A 923 31.20 -0.29 31.99
CA HIS A 923 30.67 0.97 32.51
C HIS A 923 30.71 1.01 34.04
N ARG A 924 30.24 -0.05 34.71
CA ARG A 924 30.30 -0.16 36.17
C ARG A 924 31.73 -0.12 36.69
N LYS A 925 32.67 -0.80 36.02
CA LYS A 925 34.07 -0.84 36.45
C LYS A 925 34.81 0.49 36.27
N PHE A 926 34.60 1.19 35.15
CA PHE A 926 35.45 2.33 34.78
C PHE A 926 34.76 3.70 34.88
N TYR A 927 33.43 3.78 34.82
CA TYR A 927 32.70 5.04 34.62
C TYR A 927 31.62 5.33 35.68
N LYS A 928 31.13 4.31 36.39
CA LYS A 928 30.24 4.50 37.55
C LYS A 928 31.06 5.04 38.71
N LYS A 929 30.65 6.21 39.23
CA LYS A 929 31.21 6.79 40.46
C LYS A 929 30.47 6.25 41.66
#